data_AF-A0AAD3DIN7-F1
#
_entry.id   AF-A0AAD3DIN7-F1
#
_cell.length_a   1.000
_cell.length_b   1.000
_cell.length_c   1.000
_cell.angle_alpha   90.00
_cell.angle_beta   90.00
_cell.angle_gamma   90.00
#
_symmetry.space_group_name_H-M   'P 1'
#
loop_
_entity.id
_entity.type
_entity.pdbx_description
1 polymer ?
#
loop_
_entity_poly.entity_id
_entity_poly.type
_entity_poly.pdbx_seq_one_letter_code
_entity_poly.pdbx_strand_id
1 'polypeptide(L)'
;MGALAAKWREPPRDALDTLVLGSADLSALNDYQQLEYMPFDARFKRTESTIKAPDGRVFKVTKGAPHVILALLPRTDYAIIQAVEAHVRALGQRGIRALAVAKSEGNDAPWQMLGLLTFLDPPRPDTKRTIERALEFGVDVKMITGDHLLIAKETARVLGLGTNIQEPSHLPTIDAEGKAPKDLGKNYGKVIMEADGFAQVFPDHKYLIVEALRQNGFAVGMTGDGVNDAPALKRADVGVAVQGATDAARAAADIVLTEPGLSTIIEAIIVARSIFQRMQNFINYRIAATLQLLTFFFIAVLSFPPSKYEPAGVEEPWPSYFRMPVIMLMLITLLNDGTLISIGYDHVKPSHMPEKWNLKALFTISIVLGLVACGSSLLLLWAALDSWNPGSIFQRWRIGGVPYGKITTMIYLKVSVSDFLTLFSARTHDGFFWSVAPSPILLGAATLALSLSTALACAWPRGHLDNQPVEGLAYGSYTLLPLWIWLYCIFWWFVQDALKVFAYWVMRRYNIFNINTHQLVNLREASRPEDPNRPLAAGSVGLTETKLLHHRITNATEVLERVSAVAPGQIARVSQGLALARSSARVVRETVSRRSPTAAAMPQPPTDMEAAAETALPPGEYVHESVEALREAVEALSPEVRAEIEPHLAPVQAAAGQLDDVARAFELPGASRDSAAAQAARRGSR
;
A
#
# COMPACT_ATOMS: atom_id res chain seq x y z
N MET A 1 43.58 20.68 -18.91
CA MET A 1 43.19 19.48 -19.70
C MET A 1 41.72 19.10 -19.53
N GLY A 2 41.23 18.64 -18.37
CA GLY A 2 39.80 18.29 -18.21
C GLY A 2 38.81 19.40 -18.63
N ALA A 3 39.12 20.66 -18.32
CA ALA A 3 38.36 21.84 -18.77
C ALA A 3 38.45 22.12 -20.29
N LEU A 4 39.53 21.70 -20.98
CA LEU A 4 39.65 21.83 -22.44
C LEU A 4 38.80 20.78 -23.18
N ALA A 5 38.44 19.67 -22.53
CA ALA A 5 37.46 18.70 -23.04
C ALA A 5 35.99 19.09 -22.75
N ALA A 6 35.76 20.30 -22.24
CA ALA A 6 34.45 20.95 -22.07
C ALA A 6 34.29 22.09 -23.10
N LYS A 7 33.11 22.73 -23.14
CA LYS A 7 33.00 24.10 -23.66
C LYS A 7 33.17 25.09 -22.50
N TRP A 8 34.35 25.70 -22.37
CA TRP A 8 34.64 26.65 -21.27
C TRP A 8 34.24 28.11 -21.57
N ARG A 9 33.82 28.41 -22.81
CA ARG A 9 33.34 29.75 -23.24
C ARG A 9 31.81 29.84 -23.38
N GLU A 10 31.09 28.75 -23.17
CA GLU A 10 29.63 28.71 -23.04
C GLU A 10 29.27 28.35 -21.58
N PRO A 11 28.07 28.69 -21.09
CA PRO A 11 27.61 28.18 -19.80
C PRO A 11 27.55 26.64 -19.83
N PRO A 12 28.06 25.95 -18.80
CA PRO A 12 28.04 24.48 -18.75
C PRO A 12 26.61 23.96 -18.76
N ARG A 13 26.39 22.84 -19.47
CA ARG A 13 25.05 22.26 -19.67
C ARG A 13 24.74 21.12 -18.69
N ASP A 14 25.72 20.69 -17.92
CA ASP A 14 25.63 19.59 -16.95
C ASP A 14 26.50 19.88 -15.70
N ALA A 15 26.23 19.13 -14.63
CA ALA A 15 26.89 19.31 -13.34
C ALA A 15 28.38 18.91 -13.35
N LEU A 16 28.81 17.98 -14.20
CA LEU A 16 30.22 17.56 -14.25
C LEU A 16 31.06 18.61 -14.97
N ASP A 17 30.61 19.17 -16.09
CA ASP A 17 31.29 20.31 -16.72
C ASP A 17 31.29 21.53 -15.78
N THR A 18 30.19 21.79 -15.06
CA THR A 18 30.14 22.86 -14.05
C THR A 18 31.21 22.68 -12.97
N LEU A 19 31.36 21.49 -12.41
CA LEU A 19 32.38 21.19 -11.39
C LEU A 19 33.81 21.23 -11.97
N VAL A 20 34.03 20.72 -13.18
CA VAL A 20 35.35 20.70 -13.84
C VAL A 20 35.82 22.11 -14.24
N LEU A 21 34.90 22.97 -14.68
CA LEU A 21 35.21 24.36 -15.00
C LEU A 21 35.39 25.21 -13.74
N GLY A 22 34.51 25.06 -12.74
CA GLY A 22 34.62 25.76 -11.45
C GLY A 22 35.84 25.38 -10.61
N SER A 23 36.44 24.20 -10.86
CA SER A 23 37.68 23.74 -10.21
C SER A 23 38.95 24.05 -11.00
N ALA A 24 38.85 24.77 -12.13
CA ALA A 24 39.98 25.07 -13.01
C ALA A 24 40.22 26.58 -13.12
N ASP A 25 41.48 26.98 -13.23
CA ASP A 25 41.81 28.35 -13.61
C ASP A 25 41.44 28.56 -15.09
N LEU A 26 40.33 29.27 -15.32
CA LEU A 26 39.83 29.60 -16.64
C LEU A 26 40.68 30.69 -17.33
N SER A 27 41.46 31.48 -16.59
CA SER A 27 42.30 32.54 -17.18
C SER A 27 43.42 31.95 -18.03
N ALA A 28 44.02 30.85 -17.57
CA ALA A 28 44.99 30.04 -18.31
C ALA A 28 44.41 29.30 -19.55
N LEU A 29 43.09 29.40 -19.80
CA LEU A 29 42.42 28.82 -20.98
C LEU A 29 42.08 29.88 -22.06
N ASN A 30 42.45 31.14 -21.86
CA ASN A 30 42.17 32.22 -22.82
C ASN A 30 42.98 32.08 -24.12
N ASP A 31 44.27 31.73 -24.00
CA ASP A 31 45.21 31.62 -25.12
C ASP A 31 45.02 30.33 -25.94
N TYR A 32 44.15 29.42 -25.47
CA TYR A 32 43.77 28.20 -26.18
C TYR A 32 42.53 28.44 -27.06
N GLN A 33 42.55 27.90 -28.28
CA GLN A 33 41.44 27.98 -29.23
C GLN A 33 40.83 26.59 -29.44
N GLN A 34 39.54 26.44 -29.12
CA GLN A 34 38.76 25.26 -29.48
C GLN A 34 38.39 25.34 -30.97
N LEU A 35 38.77 24.33 -31.75
CA LEU A 35 38.48 24.24 -33.18
C LEU A 35 37.24 23.40 -33.46
N GLU A 36 37.06 22.32 -32.68
CA GLU A 36 35.97 21.35 -32.84
C GLU A 36 35.58 20.81 -31.45
N TYR A 37 34.30 20.45 -31.28
CA TYR A 37 33.76 19.91 -30.03
C TYR A 37 32.72 18.83 -30.31
N MET A 38 32.98 17.61 -29.82
CA MET A 38 32.01 16.53 -29.74
C MET A 38 31.28 16.61 -28.39
N PRO A 39 29.97 16.96 -28.37
CA PRO A 39 29.18 16.97 -27.14
C PRO A 39 28.96 15.55 -26.60
N PHE A 40 28.54 15.46 -25.33
CA PHE A 40 28.24 14.19 -24.71
C PHE A 40 27.00 13.52 -25.35
N ASP A 41 27.15 12.24 -25.69
CA ASP A 41 26.06 11.33 -26.10
C ASP A 41 26.08 10.11 -25.18
N ALA A 42 24.89 9.69 -24.71
CA ALA A 42 24.72 8.52 -23.84
C ALA A 42 25.23 7.19 -24.46
N ARG A 43 25.35 7.11 -25.80
CA ARG A 43 25.94 5.97 -26.52
C ARG A 43 27.47 5.95 -26.38
N PHE A 44 28.12 7.11 -26.58
CA PHE A 44 29.57 7.22 -26.62
C PHE A 44 30.20 7.52 -25.24
N LYS A 45 29.43 8.03 -24.28
CA LYS A 45 29.80 8.27 -22.86
C LYS A 45 31.11 9.05 -22.64
N ARG A 46 31.47 9.91 -23.60
CA ARG A 46 32.64 10.79 -23.59
C ARG A 46 32.34 12.11 -24.31
N THR A 47 33.12 13.15 -24.03
CA THR A 47 33.27 14.35 -24.88
C THR A 47 34.66 14.34 -25.52
N GLU A 48 34.81 15.01 -26.66
CA GLU A 48 36.10 15.21 -27.34
C GLU A 48 36.21 16.67 -27.79
N SER A 49 37.42 17.25 -27.71
CA SER A 49 37.72 18.60 -28.18
C SER A 49 39.01 18.61 -28.99
N THR A 50 38.99 19.23 -30.16
CA THR A 50 40.20 19.56 -30.93
C THR A 50 40.64 20.97 -30.54
N ILE A 51 41.85 21.09 -30.01
CA ILE A 51 42.40 22.29 -29.36
C ILE A 51 43.66 22.75 -30.08
N LYS A 52 43.78 24.05 -30.35
CA LYS A 52 45.02 24.71 -30.75
C LYS A 52 45.66 25.41 -29.54
N ALA A 53 46.94 25.13 -29.31
CA ALA A 53 47.77 25.75 -28.28
C ALA A 53 48.31 27.13 -28.71
N PRO A 54 48.81 27.95 -27.76
CA PRO A 54 49.46 29.23 -28.06
C PRO A 54 50.70 29.09 -28.95
N ASP A 55 51.40 27.96 -28.84
CA ASP A 55 52.57 27.60 -29.69
C ASP A 55 52.18 27.11 -31.10
N GLY A 56 50.89 27.12 -31.43
CA GLY A 56 50.36 26.73 -32.73
C GLY A 56 50.08 25.23 -32.90
N ARG A 57 50.52 24.36 -31.98
CA ARG A 57 50.25 22.91 -32.05
C ARG A 57 48.75 22.63 -31.92
N VAL A 58 48.26 21.64 -32.66
CA VAL A 58 46.87 21.16 -32.59
C VAL A 58 46.87 19.76 -31.98
N PHE A 59 46.05 19.55 -30.96
CA PHE A 59 45.95 18.30 -30.22
C PHE A 59 44.50 18.04 -29.82
N LYS A 60 44.17 16.77 -29.54
CA LYS A 60 42.85 16.36 -29.08
C LYS A 60 42.85 16.05 -27.59
N VAL A 61 41.75 16.39 -26.91
CA VAL A 61 41.51 16.01 -25.50
C VAL A 61 40.15 15.36 -25.40
N THR A 62 40.04 14.25 -24.67
CA THR A 62 38.79 13.58 -24.37
C THR A 62 38.64 13.38 -22.87
N LYS A 63 37.40 13.40 -22.38
CA LYS A 63 37.05 12.94 -21.03
C LYS A 63 35.79 12.09 -21.09
N GLY A 64 35.66 11.10 -20.22
CA GLY A 64 34.52 10.19 -20.26
C GLY A 64 34.56 9.08 -19.22
N ALA A 65 33.61 8.16 -19.32
CA ALA A 65 33.55 6.98 -18.47
C ALA A 65 34.87 6.17 -18.59
N PRO A 66 35.52 5.76 -17.49
CA PRO A 66 36.86 5.18 -17.54
C PRO A 66 37.01 4.00 -18.50
N HIS A 67 36.06 3.07 -18.54
CA HIS A 67 36.08 1.92 -19.46
C HIS A 67 36.08 2.33 -20.94
N VAL A 68 35.43 3.45 -21.30
CA VAL A 68 35.46 3.96 -22.69
C VAL A 68 36.83 4.57 -23.00
N ILE A 69 37.37 5.39 -22.10
CA ILE A 69 38.66 6.05 -22.34
C ILE A 69 39.82 5.04 -22.36
N LEU A 70 39.77 4.01 -21.51
CA LEU A 70 40.73 2.90 -21.52
C LEU A 70 40.69 2.10 -22.84
N ALA A 71 39.51 1.95 -23.46
CA ALA A 71 39.36 1.29 -24.76
C ALA A 71 39.93 2.10 -25.95
N LEU A 72 40.27 3.38 -25.75
CA LEU A 72 40.92 4.24 -26.76
C LEU A 72 42.47 4.19 -26.66
N LEU A 73 43.02 3.72 -25.54
CA LEU A 73 44.46 3.65 -25.32
C LEU A 73 45.10 2.54 -26.19
N PRO A 74 46.37 2.70 -26.61
CA PRO A 74 47.07 1.62 -27.29
C PRO A 74 47.26 0.42 -26.35
N ARG A 75 47.16 -0.80 -26.91
CA ARG A 75 47.25 -2.06 -26.13
C ARG A 75 48.60 -2.30 -25.46
N THR A 76 49.61 -1.48 -25.75
CA THR A 76 50.91 -1.42 -25.06
C THR A 76 50.78 -1.00 -23.60
N ASP A 77 49.78 -0.19 -23.27
CA ASP A 77 49.72 0.55 -22.00
C ASP A 77 49.07 -0.28 -20.88
N TYR A 78 49.21 -1.60 -20.94
CA TYR A 78 48.51 -2.58 -20.10
C TYR A 78 48.68 -2.33 -18.59
N ALA A 79 49.88 -1.91 -18.15
CA ALA A 79 50.14 -1.56 -16.76
C ALA A 79 49.38 -0.30 -16.31
N ILE A 80 49.21 0.70 -17.20
CA ILE A 80 48.42 1.90 -16.94
C ILE A 80 46.94 1.54 -16.89
N ILE A 81 46.47 0.69 -17.83
CA ILE A 81 45.08 0.21 -17.86
C ILE A 81 44.73 -0.50 -16.54
N GLN A 82 45.52 -1.48 -16.11
CA GLN A 82 45.31 -2.17 -14.82
C GLN A 82 45.36 -1.21 -13.62
N ALA A 83 46.33 -0.28 -13.59
CA ALA A 83 46.45 0.69 -12.50
C ALA A 83 45.23 1.62 -12.42
N VAL A 84 44.69 2.05 -13.56
CA VAL A 84 43.47 2.87 -13.62
C VAL A 84 42.25 2.06 -13.19
N GLU A 85 42.07 0.83 -13.66
CA GLU A 85 40.96 -0.04 -13.24
C GLU A 85 40.98 -0.31 -11.72
N ALA A 86 42.15 -0.55 -11.15
CA ALA A 86 42.33 -0.74 -9.71
C ALA A 86 41.92 0.51 -8.92
N HIS A 87 42.36 1.70 -9.34
CA HIS A 87 41.97 2.97 -8.70
C HIS A 87 40.47 3.26 -8.86
N VAL A 88 39.89 3.06 -10.04
CA VAL A 88 38.44 3.24 -10.28
C VAL A 88 37.62 2.28 -9.41
N ARG A 89 38.07 1.04 -9.21
CA ARG A 89 37.43 0.07 -8.31
C ARG A 89 37.50 0.52 -6.84
N ALA A 90 38.67 0.98 -6.37
CA ALA A 90 38.86 1.47 -5.00
C ALA A 90 38.11 2.79 -4.71
N LEU A 91 37.96 3.66 -5.71
CA LEU A 91 37.13 4.86 -5.63
C LEU A 91 35.63 4.50 -5.62
N GLY A 92 35.20 3.56 -6.47
CA GLY A 92 33.83 3.07 -6.51
C GLY A 92 33.38 2.40 -5.21
N GLN A 93 34.27 1.66 -4.53
CA GLN A 93 34.06 1.12 -3.18
C GLN A 93 33.87 2.19 -2.10
N ARG A 94 34.23 3.45 -2.37
CA ARG A 94 34.07 4.62 -1.49
C ARG A 94 32.95 5.56 -1.94
N GLY A 95 32.11 5.14 -2.90
CA GLY A 95 31.03 5.96 -3.45
C GLY A 95 31.50 7.10 -4.36
N ILE A 96 32.78 7.12 -4.74
CA ILE A 96 33.37 8.19 -5.54
C ILE A 96 33.28 7.83 -7.03
N ARG A 97 32.57 8.63 -7.81
CA ARG A 97 32.56 8.55 -9.28
C ARG A 97 33.94 8.98 -9.82
N ALA A 98 34.39 8.31 -10.87
CA ALA A 98 35.65 8.64 -11.54
C ALA A 98 35.40 8.90 -13.04
N LEU A 99 36.01 9.97 -13.57
CA LEU A 99 36.02 10.33 -14.98
C LEU A 99 37.47 10.28 -15.48
N ALA A 100 37.74 9.55 -16.55
CA ALA A 100 39.07 9.50 -17.14
C ALA A 100 39.28 10.66 -18.12
N VAL A 101 40.53 11.15 -18.21
CA VAL A 101 40.95 12.20 -19.16
C VAL A 101 42.16 11.71 -19.94
N ALA A 102 42.11 11.84 -21.27
CA ALA A 102 43.19 11.45 -22.18
C ALA A 102 43.47 12.53 -23.24
N LYS A 103 44.67 12.50 -23.81
CA LYS A 103 45.15 13.42 -24.87
C LYS A 103 45.67 12.61 -26.07
N SER A 104 45.51 13.14 -27.28
CA SER A 104 46.25 12.70 -28.47
C SER A 104 46.91 13.91 -29.15
N GLU A 105 48.13 13.74 -29.66
CA GLU A 105 48.93 14.81 -30.30
C GLU A 105 48.64 14.99 -31.80
N GLY A 106 47.51 14.47 -32.31
CA GLY A 106 47.14 14.60 -33.73
C GLY A 106 45.84 13.87 -34.06
N ASN A 107 45.56 13.67 -35.35
CA ASN A 107 44.40 12.88 -35.79
C ASN A 107 44.62 11.37 -35.63
N ASP A 108 45.82 10.88 -35.94
CA ASP A 108 46.18 9.45 -35.91
C ASP A 108 47.15 9.07 -34.78
N ALA A 109 47.47 10.02 -33.88
CA ALA A 109 48.35 9.73 -32.75
C ALA A 109 47.61 8.92 -31.66
N PRO A 110 48.27 7.97 -30.98
CA PRO A 110 47.64 7.15 -29.94
C PRO A 110 47.20 8.02 -28.76
N TRP A 111 46.06 7.66 -28.15
CA TRP A 111 45.60 8.32 -26.93
C TRP A 111 46.49 7.97 -25.74
N GLN A 112 46.89 8.99 -24.99
CA GLN A 112 47.68 8.90 -23.77
C GLN A 112 46.80 9.25 -22.57
N MET A 113 46.79 8.38 -21.56
CA MET A 113 46.06 8.60 -20.31
C MET A 113 46.72 9.71 -19.49
N LEU A 114 45.98 10.74 -19.12
CA LEU A 114 46.48 11.85 -18.29
C LEU A 114 46.14 11.69 -16.80
N GLY A 115 45.00 11.08 -16.48
CA GLY A 115 44.58 10.88 -15.09
C GLY A 115 43.08 10.73 -14.90
N LEU A 116 42.68 10.60 -13.63
CA LEU A 116 41.29 10.50 -13.18
C LEU A 116 40.87 11.79 -12.47
N LEU A 117 39.67 12.27 -12.79
CA LEU A 117 38.94 13.28 -12.02
C LEU A 117 37.92 12.57 -11.13
N THR A 118 37.88 12.92 -9.85
CA THR A 118 37.06 12.25 -8.84
C THR A 118 35.91 13.14 -8.37
N PHE A 119 34.69 12.63 -8.41
CA PHE A 119 33.48 13.34 -8.00
C PHE A 119 32.77 12.54 -6.91
N LEU A 120 32.50 13.17 -5.77
CA LEU A 120 31.61 12.63 -4.75
C LEU A 120 30.23 13.28 -4.94
N ASP A 121 29.19 12.47 -4.91
CA ASP A 121 27.79 12.91 -4.90
C ASP A 121 27.22 12.63 -3.50
N PRO A 122 27.42 13.55 -2.53
CA PRO A 122 27.12 13.26 -1.14
C PRO A 122 25.60 13.18 -0.91
N PRO A 123 25.10 12.16 -0.20
CA PRO A 123 23.69 12.11 0.15
C PRO A 123 23.32 13.32 1.03
N ARG A 124 22.13 13.89 0.78
CA ARG A 124 21.60 15.00 1.60
C ARG A 124 21.45 14.55 3.06
N PRO A 125 21.71 15.43 4.04
CA PRO A 125 21.75 15.06 5.46
C PRO A 125 20.39 14.59 6.01
N ASP A 126 19.28 14.96 5.36
CA ASP A 126 17.92 14.54 5.70
C ASP A 126 17.52 13.19 5.09
N THR A 127 18.16 12.74 4.01
CA THR A 127 17.71 11.58 3.22
C THR A 127 17.68 10.29 4.04
N LYS A 128 18.70 10.03 4.87
CA LYS A 128 18.72 8.84 5.74
C LYS A 128 17.53 8.81 6.71
N ARG A 129 17.33 9.89 7.47
CA ARG A 129 16.19 10.04 8.39
C ARG A 129 14.85 9.97 7.67
N THR A 130 14.81 10.43 6.42
CA THR A 130 13.62 10.35 5.56
C THR A 130 13.30 8.91 5.14
N ILE A 131 14.31 8.09 4.82
CA ILE A 131 14.14 6.66 4.52
C ILE A 131 13.68 5.90 5.77
N GLU A 132 14.27 6.20 6.92
CA GLU A 132 13.85 5.66 8.22
C GLU A 132 12.37 6.00 8.48
N ARG A 133 11.98 7.27 8.34
CA ARG A 133 10.57 7.74 8.44
C ARG A 133 9.65 7.11 7.39
N ALA A 134 10.11 6.88 6.16
CA ALA A 134 9.32 6.22 5.13
C ALA A 134 8.95 4.79 5.55
N LEU A 135 9.92 4.04 6.07
CA LEU A 135 9.74 2.68 6.59
C LEU A 135 8.86 2.65 7.85
N GLU A 136 9.00 3.61 8.77
CA GLU A 136 8.08 3.81 9.90
C GLU A 136 6.62 4.01 9.45
N PHE A 137 6.42 4.70 8.31
CA PHE A 137 5.10 4.88 7.69
C PHE A 137 4.73 3.76 6.69
N GLY A 138 5.44 2.62 6.70
CA GLY A 138 5.13 1.45 5.88
C GLY A 138 5.32 1.64 4.37
N VAL A 139 6.21 2.55 3.96
CA VAL A 139 6.58 2.81 2.57
C VAL A 139 8.00 2.29 2.34
N ASP A 140 8.15 1.20 1.57
CA ASP A 140 9.47 0.74 1.16
C ASP A 140 10.10 1.71 0.14
N VAL A 141 11.40 1.93 0.28
CA VAL A 141 12.18 2.82 -0.60
C VAL A 141 13.25 2.00 -1.29
N LYS A 142 13.18 1.92 -2.62
CA LYS A 142 14.15 1.22 -3.48
C LYS A 142 14.96 2.23 -4.29
N MET A 143 16.29 2.08 -4.31
CA MET A 143 17.16 2.93 -5.12
C MET A 143 17.04 2.58 -6.61
N ILE A 144 17.03 3.58 -7.50
CA ILE A 144 17.14 3.39 -8.95
C ILE A 144 18.19 4.38 -9.46
N THR A 145 19.34 3.89 -9.95
CA THR A 145 20.43 4.76 -10.43
C THR A 145 21.10 4.23 -11.70
N GLY A 146 21.61 5.15 -12.53
CA GLY A 146 22.52 4.84 -13.63
C GLY A 146 23.97 4.59 -13.20
N ASP A 147 24.29 4.79 -11.92
CA ASP A 147 25.63 4.56 -11.36
C ASP A 147 26.07 3.09 -11.43
N HIS A 148 27.39 2.89 -11.39
CA HIS A 148 27.99 1.56 -11.28
C HIS A 148 27.64 0.89 -9.93
N LEU A 149 27.45 -0.44 -9.94
CA LEU A 149 26.95 -1.22 -8.81
C LEU A 149 27.68 -0.97 -7.48
N LEU A 150 29.00 -0.81 -7.52
CA LEU A 150 29.83 -0.53 -6.33
C LEU A 150 29.46 0.80 -5.66
N ILE A 151 29.24 1.85 -6.46
CA ILE A 151 28.88 3.19 -5.98
C ILE A 151 27.46 3.14 -5.41
N ALA A 152 26.53 2.52 -6.12
CA ALA A 152 25.15 2.36 -5.65
C ALA A 152 25.08 1.59 -4.31
N LYS A 153 25.86 0.51 -4.15
CA LYS A 153 25.95 -0.25 -2.88
C LYS A 153 26.52 0.57 -1.73
N GLU A 154 27.56 1.37 -1.98
CA GLU A 154 28.14 2.22 -0.93
C GLU A 154 27.22 3.38 -0.54
N THR A 155 26.60 4.06 -1.51
CA THR A 155 25.60 5.10 -1.23
C THR A 155 24.38 4.52 -0.47
N ALA A 156 23.92 3.32 -0.83
CA ALA A 156 22.84 2.64 -0.13
C ALA A 156 23.23 2.22 1.30
N ARG A 157 24.49 1.80 1.52
CA ARG A 157 25.06 1.52 2.84
C ARG A 157 25.11 2.77 3.73
N VAL A 158 25.57 3.90 3.19
CA VAL A 158 25.62 5.19 3.91
C VAL A 158 24.21 5.70 4.25
N LEU A 159 23.26 5.54 3.34
CA LEU A 159 21.85 5.93 3.52
C LEU A 159 21.04 4.99 4.43
N GLY A 160 21.53 3.80 4.74
CA GLY A 160 20.79 2.80 5.52
C GLY A 160 19.69 2.06 4.73
N LEU A 161 19.73 2.11 3.39
CA LEU A 161 18.78 1.40 2.51
C LEU A 161 18.99 -0.12 2.54
N GLY A 162 20.18 -0.60 2.88
CA GLY A 162 20.56 -2.00 2.67
C GLY A 162 21.37 -2.17 1.38
N THR A 163 22.03 -3.32 1.26
CA THR A 163 23.08 -3.57 0.25
C THR A 163 22.68 -4.57 -0.81
N ASN A 164 21.42 -5.04 -0.84
CA ASN A 164 20.89 -5.91 -1.90
C ASN A 164 20.55 -5.13 -3.17
N ILE A 165 21.50 -4.33 -3.64
CA ILE A 165 21.42 -3.66 -4.94
C ILE A 165 21.76 -4.69 -6.03
N GLN A 166 20.91 -4.77 -7.03
CA GLN A 166 21.01 -5.70 -8.16
C GLN A 166 21.31 -4.97 -9.47
N GLU A 167 21.73 -5.72 -10.48
CA GLU A 167 21.78 -5.22 -11.86
C GLU A 167 20.55 -5.70 -12.65
N PRO A 168 19.90 -4.82 -13.42
CA PRO A 168 18.71 -5.16 -14.21
C PRO A 168 19.00 -6.06 -15.42
N SER A 169 20.26 -6.50 -15.61
CA SER A 169 20.74 -7.36 -16.70
C SER A 169 20.02 -8.72 -16.81
N HIS A 170 19.27 -9.11 -15.79
CA HIS A 170 18.42 -10.32 -15.79
C HIS A 170 16.96 -10.05 -16.18
N LEU A 171 16.54 -8.79 -16.32
CA LEU A 171 15.18 -8.45 -16.74
C LEU A 171 15.00 -8.68 -18.25
N PRO A 172 13.78 -9.05 -18.71
CA PRO A 172 13.50 -9.18 -20.13
C PRO A 172 13.48 -7.81 -20.80
N THR A 173 13.84 -7.75 -22.08
CA THR A 173 13.62 -6.54 -22.90
C THR A 173 12.12 -6.28 -23.10
N ILE A 174 11.78 -5.00 -23.30
CA ILE A 174 10.43 -4.57 -23.74
C ILE A 174 10.17 -5.13 -25.16
N ASP A 175 8.91 -5.42 -25.50
CA ASP A 175 8.52 -5.85 -26.85
C ASP A 175 8.56 -4.71 -27.88
N ALA A 176 8.43 -5.04 -29.18
CA ALA A 176 8.49 -4.05 -30.26
C ALA A 176 7.33 -3.04 -30.21
N GLU A 177 6.25 -3.40 -29.52
CA GLU A 177 5.05 -2.60 -29.27
C GLU A 177 5.15 -1.73 -28.00
N GLY A 178 6.31 -1.71 -27.32
CA GLY A 178 6.59 -0.85 -26.18
C GLY A 178 5.97 -1.31 -24.86
N LYS A 179 5.69 -2.60 -24.69
CA LYS A 179 5.02 -3.18 -23.52
C LYS A 179 5.90 -4.17 -22.76
N ALA A 180 5.60 -4.29 -21.47
CA ALA A 180 6.17 -5.31 -20.60
C ALA A 180 5.50 -6.68 -20.83
N PRO A 181 6.22 -7.80 -20.64
CA PRO A 181 5.63 -9.12 -20.56
C PRO A 181 4.54 -9.20 -19.47
N LYS A 182 3.41 -9.87 -19.77
CA LYS A 182 2.27 -10.02 -18.84
C LYS A 182 2.59 -10.84 -17.58
N ASP A 183 3.64 -11.66 -17.65
CA ASP A 183 4.11 -12.52 -16.56
C ASP A 183 5.39 -11.98 -15.89
N LEU A 184 5.79 -10.74 -16.19
CA LEU A 184 6.96 -10.07 -15.59
C LEU A 184 6.91 -10.11 -14.05
N GLY A 185 5.75 -9.79 -13.48
CA GLY A 185 5.50 -9.85 -12.04
C GLY A 185 5.58 -11.26 -11.44
N LYS A 186 5.30 -12.32 -12.20
CA LYS A 186 5.42 -13.71 -11.73
C LYS A 186 6.88 -14.18 -11.76
N ASN A 187 7.56 -13.95 -12.88
CA ASN A 187 8.87 -14.52 -13.15
C ASN A 187 10.01 -13.73 -12.47
N TYR A 188 9.89 -12.40 -12.40
CA TYR A 188 10.93 -11.50 -11.89
C TYR A 188 10.50 -10.75 -10.63
N GLY A 189 9.20 -10.72 -10.32
CA GLY A 189 8.67 -9.96 -9.18
C GLY A 189 9.31 -10.32 -7.84
N LYS A 190 9.66 -11.59 -7.59
CA LYS A 190 10.38 -11.99 -6.37
C LYS A 190 11.72 -11.25 -6.22
N VAL A 191 12.56 -11.29 -7.25
CA VAL A 191 13.87 -10.62 -7.26
C VAL A 191 13.71 -9.11 -7.11
N ILE A 192 12.68 -8.53 -7.73
CA ILE A 192 12.41 -7.08 -7.69
C ILE A 192 11.83 -6.64 -6.33
N MET A 193 11.09 -7.51 -5.66
CA MET A 193 10.59 -7.30 -4.29
C MET A 193 11.74 -7.35 -3.27
N GLU A 194 12.63 -8.33 -3.39
CA GLU A 194 13.75 -8.56 -2.46
C GLU A 194 14.91 -7.55 -2.64
N ALA A 195 15.05 -6.92 -3.80
CA ALA A 195 16.11 -5.93 -4.06
C ALA A 195 15.90 -4.62 -3.27
N ASP A 196 16.98 -4.11 -2.66
CA ASP A 196 17.03 -2.76 -2.06
C ASP A 196 17.11 -1.65 -3.13
N GLY A 197 17.42 -2.03 -4.37
CA GLY A 197 17.51 -1.13 -5.51
C GLY A 197 18.25 -1.71 -6.70
N PHE A 198 18.42 -0.88 -7.72
CA PHE A 198 19.02 -1.24 -8.99
C PHE A 198 20.07 -0.22 -9.43
N ALA A 199 21.19 -0.73 -9.92
CA ALA A 199 22.30 0.04 -10.49
C ALA A 199 22.36 -0.14 -12.02
N GLN A 200 23.11 0.72 -12.72
CA GLN A 200 23.27 0.70 -14.18
C GLN A 200 21.92 0.69 -14.95
N VAL A 201 20.90 1.39 -14.42
CA VAL A 201 19.52 1.28 -14.91
C VAL A 201 19.26 2.15 -16.15
N PHE A 202 18.90 1.49 -17.26
CA PHE A 202 18.44 2.13 -18.50
C PHE A 202 16.95 2.54 -18.41
N PRO A 203 16.44 3.45 -19.29
CA PRO A 203 15.07 3.95 -19.24
C PRO A 203 14.01 2.83 -19.22
N ASP A 204 14.18 1.86 -20.11
CA ASP A 204 13.29 0.69 -20.25
C ASP A 204 13.26 -0.16 -18.97
N HIS A 205 14.40 -0.29 -18.30
CA HIS A 205 14.49 -1.02 -17.03
C HIS A 205 13.72 -0.30 -15.91
N LYS A 206 13.68 1.05 -15.89
CA LYS A 206 12.86 1.81 -14.92
C LYS A 206 11.37 1.48 -15.09
N TYR A 207 10.89 1.45 -16.33
CA TYR A 207 9.50 1.07 -16.66
C TYR A 207 9.18 -0.36 -16.22
N LEU A 208 10.07 -1.32 -16.51
CA LEU A 208 9.90 -2.73 -16.13
C LEU A 208 9.88 -2.95 -14.61
N ILE A 209 10.76 -2.27 -13.86
CA ILE A 209 10.80 -2.35 -12.38
C ILE A 209 9.47 -1.86 -11.78
N VAL A 210 8.96 -0.71 -12.23
CA VAL A 210 7.66 -0.17 -11.81
C VAL A 210 6.54 -1.15 -12.16
N GLU A 211 6.50 -1.65 -13.38
CA GLU A 211 5.44 -2.56 -13.84
C GLU A 211 5.42 -3.89 -13.08
N ALA A 212 6.58 -4.49 -12.80
CA ALA A 212 6.66 -5.74 -12.05
C ALA A 212 6.10 -5.60 -10.62
N LEU A 213 6.33 -4.45 -9.98
CA LEU A 213 5.78 -4.14 -8.66
C LEU A 213 4.26 -3.92 -8.73
N ARG A 214 3.76 -3.18 -9.73
CA ARG A 214 2.31 -3.00 -9.96
C ARG A 214 1.59 -4.32 -10.24
N GLN A 215 2.19 -5.20 -11.05
CA GLN A 215 1.66 -6.55 -11.32
C GLN A 215 1.61 -7.45 -10.06
N ASN A 216 2.42 -7.16 -9.04
CA ASN A 216 2.35 -7.83 -7.72
C ASN A 216 1.35 -7.16 -6.74
N GLY A 217 0.60 -6.13 -7.18
CA GLY A 217 -0.46 -5.51 -6.38
C GLY A 217 0.00 -4.38 -5.44
N PHE A 218 1.24 -3.91 -5.62
CA PHE A 218 1.77 -2.72 -4.95
C PHE A 218 1.30 -1.44 -5.65
N ALA A 219 1.03 -0.40 -4.86
CA ALA A 219 0.93 0.96 -5.38
C ALA A 219 2.33 1.56 -5.44
N VAL A 220 2.79 1.95 -6.62
CA VAL A 220 4.17 2.39 -6.87
C VAL A 220 4.20 3.89 -7.08
N GLY A 221 4.93 4.61 -6.21
CA GLY A 221 5.37 5.97 -6.48
C GLY A 221 6.75 5.95 -7.15
N MET A 222 6.96 6.76 -8.20
CA MET A 222 8.27 6.91 -8.85
C MET A 222 8.70 8.37 -8.89
N THR A 223 9.97 8.64 -8.56
CA THR A 223 10.62 9.94 -8.75
C THR A 223 11.43 10.00 -10.04
N GLY A 224 11.44 11.14 -10.73
CA GLY A 224 12.28 11.37 -11.91
C GLY A 224 12.51 12.85 -12.24
N ASP A 225 13.52 13.11 -13.08
CA ASP A 225 13.98 14.45 -13.47
C ASP A 225 14.09 14.64 -14.99
N GLY A 226 14.69 13.67 -15.69
CA GLY A 226 14.97 13.71 -17.12
C GLY A 226 13.84 13.16 -18.00
N VAL A 227 13.91 13.50 -19.29
CA VAL A 227 12.99 13.01 -20.35
C VAL A 227 12.91 11.47 -20.38
N ASN A 228 14.04 10.82 -20.08
CA ASN A 228 14.18 9.36 -19.99
C ASN A 228 13.24 8.70 -18.98
N ASP A 229 12.80 9.43 -17.95
CA ASP A 229 12.00 8.88 -16.86
C ASP A 229 10.49 9.01 -17.12
N ALA A 230 10.09 9.84 -18.10
CA ALA A 230 8.70 10.09 -18.46
C ALA A 230 7.86 8.81 -18.73
N PRO A 231 8.36 7.76 -19.43
CA PRO A 231 7.58 6.53 -19.64
C PRO A 231 7.30 5.78 -18.33
N ALA A 232 8.24 5.80 -17.39
CA ALA A 232 8.16 5.07 -16.13
C ALA A 232 7.40 5.87 -15.05
N LEU A 233 7.57 7.20 -15.02
CA LEU A 233 6.72 8.14 -14.27
C LEU A 233 5.24 7.93 -14.63
N LYS A 234 4.93 7.95 -15.93
CA LYS A 234 3.57 7.71 -16.45
C LYS A 234 3.08 6.26 -16.27
N ARG A 235 3.97 5.32 -15.92
CA ARG A 235 3.60 3.93 -15.58
C ARG A 235 3.51 3.67 -14.08
N ALA A 236 3.87 4.62 -13.22
CA ALA A 236 3.62 4.54 -11.79
C ALA A 236 2.11 4.57 -11.45
N ASP A 237 1.76 4.39 -10.18
CA ASP A 237 0.47 4.81 -9.63
C ASP A 237 0.48 6.29 -9.21
N VAL A 238 1.67 6.83 -8.92
CA VAL A 238 1.94 8.27 -8.78
C VAL A 238 3.34 8.58 -9.35
N GLY A 239 3.41 9.30 -10.46
CA GLY A 239 4.65 9.90 -10.96
C GLY A 239 4.96 11.20 -10.21
N VAL A 240 6.21 11.37 -9.78
CA VAL A 240 6.69 12.56 -9.04
C VAL A 240 7.88 13.18 -9.78
N ALA A 241 7.67 14.34 -10.39
CA ALA A 241 8.75 15.14 -10.97
C ALA A 241 9.42 15.99 -9.88
N VAL A 242 10.74 15.92 -9.77
CA VAL A 242 11.49 16.68 -8.75
C VAL A 242 11.63 18.17 -9.12
N GLN A 243 11.97 19.02 -8.14
CA GLN A 243 12.30 20.42 -8.41
C GLN A 243 13.46 20.51 -9.42
N GLY A 244 13.28 21.29 -10.48
CA GLY A 244 14.25 21.41 -11.57
C GLY A 244 14.12 20.35 -12.69
N ALA A 245 13.16 19.43 -12.59
CA ALA A 245 12.89 18.43 -13.64
C ALA A 245 12.57 19.07 -15.00
N THR A 246 12.89 18.35 -16.07
CA THR A 246 12.58 18.72 -17.46
C THR A 246 11.07 18.87 -17.69
N ASP A 247 10.65 19.72 -18.63
CA ASP A 247 9.22 19.90 -18.94
C ASP A 247 8.53 18.60 -19.38
N ALA A 248 9.26 17.70 -20.05
CA ALA A 248 8.76 16.37 -20.41
C ALA A 248 8.51 15.47 -19.18
N ALA A 249 9.39 15.50 -18.17
CA ALA A 249 9.16 14.78 -16.92
C ALA A 249 8.02 15.41 -16.11
N ARG A 250 7.93 16.75 -16.05
CA ARG A 250 6.81 17.47 -15.40
C ARG A 250 5.47 17.22 -16.08
N ALA A 251 5.43 17.07 -17.41
CA ALA A 251 4.23 16.73 -18.16
C ALA A 251 3.84 15.23 -18.12
N ALA A 252 4.70 14.37 -17.56
CA ALA A 252 4.48 12.93 -17.44
C ALA A 252 4.27 12.45 -15.98
N ALA A 253 4.33 13.37 -15.01
CA ALA A 253 4.14 13.12 -13.59
C ALA A 253 2.80 13.67 -13.10
N ASP A 254 2.20 13.00 -12.12
CA ASP A 254 0.96 13.42 -11.46
C ASP A 254 1.21 14.52 -10.40
N ILE A 255 2.43 14.56 -9.85
CA ILE A 255 2.88 15.53 -8.84
C ILE A 255 4.19 16.16 -9.29
N VAL A 256 4.30 17.49 -9.17
CA VAL A 256 5.55 18.23 -9.37
C VAL A 256 5.97 18.85 -8.05
N LEU A 257 7.20 18.58 -7.60
CA LEU A 257 7.75 19.14 -6.37
C LEU A 257 8.29 20.55 -6.62
N THR A 258 7.82 21.51 -5.82
CA THR A 258 8.37 22.88 -5.79
C THR A 258 9.66 22.98 -4.98
N GLU A 259 10.00 21.96 -4.20
CA GLU A 259 11.16 21.88 -3.30
C GLU A 259 12.00 20.61 -3.54
N PRO A 260 13.30 20.60 -3.23
CA PRO A 260 14.19 19.50 -3.59
C PRO A 260 14.46 18.53 -2.42
N GLY A 261 13.79 17.37 -2.40
CA GLY A 261 14.10 16.31 -1.44
C GLY A 261 13.16 15.11 -1.49
N LEU A 262 13.60 14.00 -0.89
CA LEU A 262 12.71 12.86 -0.59
C LEU A 262 11.76 13.20 0.57
N SER A 263 12.16 14.11 1.46
CA SER A 263 11.46 14.54 2.66
C SER A 263 10.06 15.09 2.33
N THR A 264 9.97 16.00 1.35
CA THR A 264 8.71 16.56 0.84
C THR A 264 7.72 15.48 0.39
N ILE A 265 8.19 14.35 -0.18
CA ILE A 265 7.34 13.24 -0.63
C ILE A 265 6.72 12.50 0.55
N ILE A 266 7.51 12.21 1.61
CA ILE A 266 7.00 11.54 2.81
C ILE A 266 5.99 12.42 3.54
N GLU A 267 6.19 13.73 3.56
CA GLU A 267 5.23 14.67 4.16
C GLU A 267 3.94 14.80 3.32
N ALA A 268 4.05 14.82 1.99
CA ALA A 268 2.88 14.72 1.10
C ALA A 268 2.07 13.44 1.34
N ILE A 269 2.73 12.29 1.59
CA ILE A 269 2.05 11.03 1.94
C ILE A 269 1.31 11.14 3.28
N ILE A 270 1.92 11.76 4.31
CA ILE A 270 1.28 11.97 5.63
C ILE A 270 0.06 12.90 5.52
N VAL A 271 0.16 13.97 4.72
CA VAL A 271 -0.97 14.88 4.43
C VAL A 271 -2.06 14.15 3.64
N ALA A 272 -1.72 13.37 2.62
CA ALA A 272 -2.67 12.58 1.84
C ALA A 272 -3.44 11.57 2.70
N ARG A 273 -2.76 10.87 3.63
CA ARG A 273 -3.41 9.98 4.61
C ARG A 273 -4.32 10.75 5.59
N SER A 274 -3.96 11.97 5.97
CA SER A 274 -4.83 12.84 6.78
C SER A 274 -6.11 13.21 6.01
N ILE A 275 -6.00 13.56 4.73
CA ILE A 275 -7.16 13.83 3.85
C ILE A 275 -8.00 12.56 3.68
N PHE A 276 -7.38 11.39 3.52
CA PHE A 276 -8.05 10.09 3.40
C PHE A 276 -8.90 9.75 4.63
N GLN A 277 -8.37 9.96 5.84
CA GLN A 277 -9.11 9.79 7.10
C GLN A 277 -10.30 10.77 7.20
N ARG A 278 -10.13 12.04 6.82
CA ARG A 278 -11.25 13.01 6.73
C ARG A 278 -12.34 12.56 5.75
N MET A 279 -11.97 12.01 4.59
CA MET A 279 -12.93 11.46 3.61
C MET A 279 -13.67 10.24 4.17
N GLN A 280 -12.99 9.30 4.83
CA GLN A 280 -13.65 8.17 5.50
C GLN A 280 -14.66 8.65 6.55
N ASN A 281 -14.27 9.63 7.39
CA ASN A 281 -15.15 10.22 8.40
C ASN A 281 -16.40 10.87 7.79
N PHE A 282 -16.23 11.65 6.73
CA PHE A 282 -17.35 12.24 5.97
C PHE A 282 -18.30 11.17 5.40
N ILE A 283 -17.76 10.10 4.80
CA ILE A 283 -18.58 9.05 4.16
C ILE A 283 -19.28 8.18 5.23
N ASN A 284 -18.59 7.81 6.31
CA ASN A 284 -19.19 7.14 7.48
C ASN A 284 -20.39 7.93 7.99
N TYR A 285 -20.19 9.23 8.23
CA TYR A 285 -21.24 10.13 8.70
C TYR A 285 -22.40 10.23 7.71
N ARG A 286 -22.12 10.52 6.43
CA ARG A 286 -23.16 10.72 5.42
C ARG A 286 -24.03 9.48 5.22
N ILE A 287 -23.45 8.28 5.22
CA ILE A 287 -24.20 7.03 5.13
C ILE A 287 -25.07 6.84 6.38
N ALA A 288 -24.52 7.08 7.58
CA ALA A 288 -25.26 6.95 8.83
C ALA A 288 -26.46 7.91 8.90
N ALA A 289 -26.29 9.18 8.55
CA ALA A 289 -27.35 10.19 8.55
C ALA A 289 -28.43 9.90 7.49
N THR A 290 -28.04 9.50 6.27
CA THR A 290 -29.00 9.11 5.22
C THR A 290 -29.78 7.85 5.62
N LEU A 291 -29.13 6.83 6.19
CA LEU A 291 -29.79 5.62 6.68
C LEU A 291 -30.74 5.95 7.83
N GLN A 292 -30.30 6.77 8.79
CA GLN A 292 -31.14 7.27 9.88
C GLN A 292 -32.40 7.91 9.32
N LEU A 293 -32.28 8.96 8.49
CA LEU A 293 -33.41 9.76 8.03
C LEU A 293 -34.42 8.91 7.23
N LEU A 294 -33.94 8.17 6.22
CA LEU A 294 -34.83 7.37 5.36
C LEU A 294 -35.52 6.23 6.13
N THR A 295 -34.80 5.51 6.99
CA THR A 295 -35.36 4.38 7.75
C THR A 295 -36.33 4.86 8.84
N PHE A 296 -36.00 5.98 9.51
CA PHE A 296 -36.83 6.59 10.57
C PHE A 296 -38.15 7.09 9.97
N PHE A 297 -38.17 7.70 8.78
CA PHE A 297 -39.43 8.04 8.09
C PHE A 297 -40.19 6.84 7.53
N PHE A 298 -39.51 5.88 6.89
CA PHE A 298 -40.15 4.69 6.33
C PHE A 298 -40.88 3.87 7.40
N ILE A 299 -40.25 3.64 8.56
CA ILE A 299 -40.87 2.91 9.67
C ILE A 299 -41.92 3.78 10.38
N ALA A 300 -41.72 5.09 10.52
CA ALA A 300 -42.72 5.99 11.11
C ALA A 300 -44.05 5.98 10.33
N VAL A 301 -44.01 6.11 9.00
CA VAL A 301 -45.21 6.08 8.15
C VAL A 301 -45.96 4.74 8.27
N LEU A 302 -45.24 3.61 8.27
CA LEU A 302 -45.86 2.28 8.25
C LEU A 302 -46.32 1.78 9.63
N SER A 303 -45.54 2.06 10.68
CA SER A 303 -45.72 1.44 12.00
C SER A 303 -46.35 2.37 13.04
N PHE A 304 -46.23 3.69 12.86
CA PHE A 304 -46.67 4.70 13.83
C PHE A 304 -47.68 5.70 13.22
N PRO A 305 -48.81 5.24 12.66
CA PRO A 305 -49.88 6.12 12.18
C PRO A 305 -50.50 6.90 13.37
N PRO A 306 -50.43 8.24 13.39
CA PRO A 306 -50.86 9.05 14.54
C PRO A 306 -52.32 8.84 14.96
N SER A 307 -53.22 8.61 14.01
CA SER A 307 -54.65 8.34 14.26
C SER A 307 -54.95 7.10 15.13
N LYS A 308 -53.98 6.21 15.38
CA LYS A 308 -54.13 5.11 16.37
C LYS A 308 -53.90 5.54 17.82
N TYR A 309 -53.33 6.72 18.03
CA TYR A 309 -52.95 7.28 19.33
C TYR A 309 -53.74 8.56 19.65
N GLU A 310 -54.79 8.82 18.88
CA GLU A 310 -55.62 10.01 18.98
C GLU A 310 -56.42 10.05 20.30
N PRO A 311 -56.33 11.13 21.10
CA PRO A 311 -57.11 11.27 22.32
C PRO A 311 -58.60 11.51 22.04
N ALA A 312 -59.46 11.00 22.91
CA ALA A 312 -60.89 11.30 22.83
C ALA A 312 -61.16 12.78 23.16
N GLY A 313 -61.66 13.55 22.18
CA GLY A 313 -62.10 14.94 22.35
C GLY A 313 -61.13 16.03 21.89
N VAL A 314 -60.21 15.75 20.96
CA VAL A 314 -59.37 16.79 20.32
C VAL A 314 -60.18 17.55 19.25
N GLU A 315 -59.95 18.86 19.13
CA GLU A 315 -60.65 19.74 18.17
C GLU A 315 -60.18 19.57 16.72
N GLU A 316 -58.89 19.25 16.51
CA GLU A 316 -58.31 18.93 15.20
C GLU A 316 -57.93 17.44 15.10
N PRO A 317 -58.38 16.71 14.08
CA PRO A 317 -58.11 15.27 13.95
C PRO A 317 -56.66 14.98 13.56
N TRP A 318 -56.08 13.93 14.16
CA TRP A 318 -54.70 13.52 13.93
C TRP A 318 -54.54 12.85 12.55
N PRO A 319 -53.45 13.11 11.82
CA PRO A 319 -53.28 12.60 10.45
C PRO A 319 -53.08 11.08 10.43
N SER A 320 -53.57 10.42 9.38
CA SER A 320 -53.50 8.96 9.21
C SER A 320 -52.07 8.40 9.12
N TYR A 321 -51.09 9.24 8.76
CA TYR A 321 -49.68 8.87 8.63
C TYR A 321 -48.80 10.00 9.19
N PHE A 322 -47.71 9.64 9.86
CA PHE A 322 -46.73 10.63 10.32
C PHE A 322 -46.01 11.27 9.12
N ARG A 323 -46.07 12.59 9.01
CA ARG A 323 -45.38 13.36 7.97
C ARG A 323 -44.82 14.66 8.56
N MET A 324 -43.60 15.03 8.16
CA MET A 324 -42.96 16.28 8.56
C MET A 324 -43.09 17.31 7.42
N PRO A 325 -43.36 18.61 7.72
CA PRO A 325 -43.35 19.66 6.71
C PRO A 325 -42.02 19.75 5.95
N VAL A 326 -42.09 20.01 4.64
CA VAL A 326 -40.94 20.02 3.74
C VAL A 326 -39.92 21.07 4.16
N ILE A 327 -40.37 22.23 4.67
CA ILE A 327 -39.48 23.28 5.19
C ILE A 327 -38.66 22.82 6.41
N MET A 328 -39.20 21.96 7.28
CA MET A 328 -38.45 21.42 8.43
C MET A 328 -37.38 20.42 7.96
N LEU A 329 -37.69 19.61 6.95
CA LEU A 329 -36.72 18.72 6.31
C LEU A 329 -35.60 19.51 5.62
N MET A 330 -35.96 20.55 4.86
CA MET A 330 -34.98 21.43 4.20
C MET A 330 -34.08 22.16 5.21
N LEU A 331 -34.61 22.57 6.37
CA LEU A 331 -33.83 23.18 7.44
C LEU A 331 -32.85 22.19 8.08
N ILE A 332 -33.26 20.94 8.32
CA ILE A 332 -32.34 19.88 8.78
C ILE A 332 -31.20 19.71 7.77
N THR A 333 -31.50 19.52 6.49
CA THR A 333 -30.45 19.29 5.47
C THR A 333 -29.55 20.52 5.28
N LEU A 334 -30.10 21.73 5.25
CA LEU A 334 -29.33 22.97 5.04
C LEU A 334 -28.38 23.27 6.21
N LEU A 335 -28.85 23.13 7.45
CA LEU A 335 -28.01 23.35 8.63
C LEU A 335 -26.93 22.26 8.76
N ASN A 336 -27.27 21.01 8.45
CA ASN A 336 -26.34 19.89 8.44
C ASN A 336 -25.23 20.08 7.37
N ASP A 337 -25.61 20.29 6.11
CA ASP A 337 -24.70 20.51 4.98
C ASP A 337 -23.82 21.75 5.14
N GLY A 338 -24.32 22.82 5.77
CA GLY A 338 -23.52 23.99 6.13
C GLY A 338 -22.34 23.67 7.05
N THR A 339 -22.50 22.74 7.99
CA THR A 339 -21.38 22.33 8.87
C THR A 339 -20.42 21.33 8.20
N LEU A 340 -20.90 20.54 7.25
CA LEU A 340 -20.15 19.44 6.63
C LEU A 340 -18.85 19.88 5.93
N ILE A 341 -18.81 21.13 5.45
CA ILE A 341 -17.60 21.76 4.89
C ILE A 341 -16.45 21.79 5.92
N SER A 342 -16.74 21.96 7.21
CA SER A 342 -15.73 22.05 8.27
C SER A 342 -14.96 20.75 8.52
N ILE A 343 -15.49 19.59 8.10
CA ILE A 343 -14.81 18.29 8.19
C ILE A 343 -13.52 18.27 7.36
N GLY A 344 -13.47 19.03 6.26
CA GLY A 344 -12.27 19.20 5.45
C GLY A 344 -11.08 19.79 6.21
N TYR A 345 -11.35 20.49 7.33
CA TYR A 345 -10.36 21.15 8.20
C TYR A 345 -10.22 20.47 9.57
N ASP A 346 -10.73 19.24 9.71
CA ASP A 346 -10.84 18.59 11.02
C ASP A 346 -9.52 17.94 11.51
N HIS A 347 -9.37 17.84 12.83
CA HIS A 347 -8.26 17.11 13.43
C HIS A 347 -8.47 15.59 13.28
N VAL A 348 -7.50 14.94 12.63
CA VAL A 348 -7.46 13.48 12.42
C VAL A 348 -6.05 12.98 12.69
N LYS A 349 -5.92 11.69 13.02
CA LYS A 349 -4.61 11.01 13.12
C LYS A 349 -4.36 10.28 11.79
N PRO A 350 -3.30 10.61 11.02
CA PRO A 350 -3.00 9.87 9.79
C PRO A 350 -2.64 8.42 10.12
N SER A 351 -3.06 7.47 9.28
CA SER A 351 -2.66 6.07 9.44
C SER A 351 -1.15 5.91 9.30
N HIS A 352 -0.53 5.22 10.25
CA HIS A 352 0.88 4.83 10.16
C HIS A 352 1.16 3.88 8.99
N MET A 353 0.19 3.04 8.59
CA MET A 353 0.38 2.10 7.47
C MET A 353 -0.41 2.54 6.22
N PRO A 354 0.00 2.13 5.00
CA PRO A 354 -0.82 2.29 3.81
C PRO A 354 -2.21 1.68 3.98
N GLU A 355 -3.24 2.39 3.53
CA GLU A 355 -4.63 1.96 3.62
C GLU A 355 -5.22 1.67 2.23
N LYS A 356 -6.20 0.76 2.18
CA LYS A 356 -7.06 0.51 1.00
C LYS A 356 -8.52 0.60 1.48
N TRP A 357 -9.43 1.05 0.62
CA TRP A 357 -10.85 1.23 0.96
C TRP A 357 -11.52 -0.10 1.40
N ASN A 358 -11.74 -0.27 2.71
CA ASN A 358 -12.55 -1.37 3.24
C ASN A 358 -14.03 -0.95 3.32
N LEU A 359 -14.69 -0.86 2.15
CA LEU A 359 -16.09 -0.43 2.06
C LEU A 359 -17.04 -1.29 2.91
N LYS A 360 -16.75 -2.59 3.10
CA LYS A 360 -17.59 -3.48 3.91
C LYS A 360 -17.57 -3.11 5.40
N ALA A 361 -16.39 -2.86 5.97
CA ALA A 361 -16.25 -2.38 7.34
C ALA A 361 -16.87 -0.97 7.51
N LEU A 362 -16.64 -0.08 6.53
CA LEU A 362 -17.20 1.28 6.47
C LEU A 362 -18.74 1.23 6.54
N PHE A 363 -19.39 0.55 5.59
CA PHE A 363 -20.85 0.40 5.59
C PHE A 363 -21.38 -0.22 6.88
N THR A 364 -20.69 -1.21 7.45
CA THR A 364 -21.10 -1.86 8.71
C THR A 364 -21.15 -0.88 9.89
N ILE A 365 -20.14 -0.03 10.03
CA ILE A 365 -20.11 1.01 11.08
C ILE A 365 -21.18 2.08 10.83
N SER A 366 -21.33 2.55 9.59
CA SER A 366 -22.38 3.50 9.22
C SER A 366 -23.78 2.96 9.52
N ILE A 367 -24.00 1.66 9.30
CA ILE A 367 -25.26 0.98 9.62
C ILE A 367 -25.47 0.93 11.14
N VAL A 368 -24.47 0.59 11.95
CA VAL A 368 -24.58 0.60 13.43
C VAL A 368 -24.94 2.01 13.94
N LEU A 369 -24.24 3.05 13.46
CA LEU A 369 -24.53 4.45 13.83
C LEU A 369 -25.95 4.84 13.43
N GLY A 370 -26.32 4.64 12.16
CA GLY A 370 -27.63 5.02 11.62
C GLY A 370 -28.80 4.27 12.24
N LEU A 371 -28.62 2.99 12.62
CA LEU A 371 -29.66 2.19 13.27
C LEU A 371 -29.92 2.62 14.72
N VAL A 372 -28.90 3.00 15.50
CA VAL A 372 -29.10 3.52 16.87
C VAL A 372 -29.78 4.90 16.82
N ALA A 373 -29.38 5.75 15.88
CA ALA A 373 -30.01 7.04 15.66
C ALA A 373 -31.46 6.92 15.12
N CYS A 374 -31.73 5.91 14.28
CA CYS A 374 -33.08 5.57 13.80
C CYS A 374 -33.97 5.02 14.91
N GLY A 375 -33.49 4.05 15.69
CA GLY A 375 -34.22 3.46 16.83
C GLY A 375 -34.58 4.52 17.87
N SER A 376 -33.68 5.48 18.13
CA SER A 376 -33.97 6.63 18.98
C SER A 376 -34.87 7.71 18.33
N SER A 377 -35.12 7.67 17.02
CA SER A 377 -36.26 8.40 16.42
C SER A 377 -37.54 7.69 16.86
N LEU A 378 -37.64 6.39 16.53
CA LEU A 378 -38.88 5.63 16.64
C LEU A 378 -39.36 5.50 18.08
N LEU A 379 -38.44 5.28 19.03
CA LEU A 379 -38.76 5.23 20.46
C LEU A 379 -39.27 6.57 21.00
N LEU A 380 -38.74 7.70 20.52
CA LEU A 380 -39.22 9.03 20.91
C LEU A 380 -40.59 9.35 20.30
N LEU A 381 -40.76 9.07 19.01
CA LEU A 381 -42.04 9.26 18.31
C LEU A 381 -43.15 8.41 18.95
N TRP A 382 -42.87 7.13 19.22
CA TRP A 382 -43.81 6.25 19.90
C TRP A 382 -44.19 6.77 21.29
N ALA A 383 -43.22 7.08 22.14
CA ALA A 383 -43.48 7.52 23.52
C ALA A 383 -44.23 8.87 23.59
N ALA A 384 -44.09 9.72 22.56
CA ALA A 384 -44.81 10.98 22.45
C ALA A 384 -46.22 10.84 21.87
N LEU A 385 -46.44 9.95 20.90
CA LEU A 385 -47.78 9.59 20.44
C LEU A 385 -48.57 8.92 21.57
N ASP A 386 -47.95 7.98 22.30
CA ASP A 386 -48.51 7.32 23.48
C ASP A 386 -48.70 8.25 24.70
N SER A 387 -48.25 9.51 24.65
CA SER A 387 -48.18 10.41 25.82
C SER A 387 -49.52 10.75 26.48
N TRP A 388 -50.64 10.43 25.84
CA TRP A 388 -52.00 10.62 26.39
C TRP A 388 -52.54 9.37 27.11
N ASN A 389 -51.87 8.21 27.00
CA ASN A 389 -52.30 6.98 27.66
C ASN A 389 -51.87 6.94 29.14
N PRO A 390 -52.77 6.62 30.10
CA PRO A 390 -52.49 6.58 31.55
C PRO A 390 -51.26 5.77 31.99
N GLY A 391 -50.88 4.74 31.23
CA GLY A 391 -49.73 3.88 31.54
C GLY A 391 -48.39 4.34 30.93
N SER A 392 -48.41 5.36 30.08
CA SER A 392 -47.31 5.76 29.18
C SER A 392 -46.03 6.19 29.89
N ILE A 393 -44.90 6.09 29.19
CA ILE A 393 -43.60 6.54 29.72
C ILE A 393 -43.60 8.05 29.97
N PHE A 394 -44.17 8.84 29.06
CA PHE A 394 -44.25 10.29 29.18
C PHE A 394 -45.11 10.72 30.37
N GLN A 395 -46.25 10.06 30.63
CA GLN A 395 -47.08 10.39 31.78
C GLN A 395 -46.41 10.02 33.12
N ARG A 396 -45.65 8.92 33.18
CA ARG A 396 -44.79 8.61 34.35
C ARG A 396 -43.73 9.68 34.61
N TRP A 397 -43.23 10.33 33.56
CA TRP A 397 -42.25 11.41 33.63
C TRP A 397 -42.90 12.82 33.74
N ARG A 398 -44.23 12.89 33.90
CA ARG A 398 -45.03 14.14 33.97
C ARG A 398 -44.97 15.02 32.71
N ILE A 399 -44.69 14.42 31.55
CA ILE A 399 -44.70 15.06 30.22
C ILE A 399 -45.83 14.48 29.35
N GLY A 400 -46.90 13.97 29.98
CA GLY A 400 -48.07 13.42 29.27
C GLY A 400 -48.98 14.52 28.70
N GLY A 401 -49.72 14.21 27.64
CA GLY A 401 -50.66 15.13 26.98
C GLY A 401 -50.05 16.03 25.90
N VAL A 402 -49.02 15.56 25.18
CA VAL A 402 -48.31 16.37 24.17
C VAL A 402 -49.19 16.57 22.93
N PRO A 403 -49.48 17.81 22.48
CA PRO A 403 -50.26 18.05 21.27
C PRO A 403 -49.43 17.71 20.02
N TYR A 404 -50.07 17.21 18.96
CA TYR A 404 -49.40 16.74 17.74
C TYR A 404 -48.43 17.77 17.13
N GLY A 405 -48.78 19.06 17.15
CA GLY A 405 -47.91 20.15 16.67
C GLY A 405 -46.55 20.25 17.38
N LYS A 406 -46.46 19.81 18.65
CA LYS A 406 -45.19 19.69 19.39
C LYS A 406 -44.49 18.37 19.14
N ILE A 407 -45.21 17.30 18.80
CA ILE A 407 -44.60 16.03 18.38
C ILE A 407 -43.79 16.30 17.10
N THR A 408 -44.36 17.00 16.12
CA THR A 408 -43.66 17.40 14.87
C THR A 408 -42.38 18.18 15.13
N THR A 409 -42.42 19.24 15.95
CA THR A 409 -41.24 20.09 16.25
C THR A 409 -40.22 19.41 17.17
N MET A 410 -40.66 18.52 18.07
CA MET A 410 -39.79 17.66 18.87
C MET A 410 -39.02 16.67 18.00
N ILE A 411 -39.66 16.04 17.00
CA ILE A 411 -38.96 15.14 16.08
C ILE A 411 -37.99 15.91 15.18
N TYR A 412 -38.36 17.10 14.69
CA TYR A 412 -37.43 18.00 13.98
C TYR A 412 -36.17 18.31 14.81
N LEU A 413 -36.35 18.70 16.09
CA LEU A 413 -35.21 18.99 16.97
C LEU A 413 -34.39 17.73 17.28
N LYS A 414 -35.03 16.58 17.50
CA LYS A 414 -34.33 15.30 17.71
C LYS A 414 -33.47 14.95 16.51
N VAL A 415 -34.01 14.96 15.29
CA VAL A 415 -33.25 14.61 14.07
C VAL A 415 -32.05 15.54 13.97
N SER A 416 -32.27 16.84 14.00
CA SER A 416 -31.20 17.84 13.87
C SER A 416 -30.06 17.63 14.89
N VAL A 417 -30.38 17.51 16.19
CA VAL A 417 -29.36 17.29 17.22
C VAL A 417 -28.69 15.91 17.09
N SER A 418 -29.47 14.87 16.75
CA SER A 418 -28.99 13.50 16.55
C SER A 418 -28.00 13.41 15.39
N ASP A 419 -28.22 14.15 14.30
CA ASP A 419 -27.32 14.22 13.15
C ASP A 419 -25.96 14.80 13.56
N PHE A 420 -25.94 16.01 14.16
CA PHE A 420 -24.69 16.63 14.59
C PHE A 420 -23.91 15.80 15.64
N LEU A 421 -24.60 15.17 16.58
CA LEU A 421 -23.95 14.27 17.54
C LEU A 421 -23.39 13.00 16.85
N THR A 422 -24.10 12.46 15.84
CA THR A 422 -23.60 11.35 15.02
C THR A 422 -22.29 11.69 14.31
N LEU A 423 -22.10 12.93 13.87
CA LEU A 423 -20.82 13.40 13.31
C LEU A 423 -19.67 13.33 14.33
N PHE A 424 -19.90 13.71 15.58
CA PHE A 424 -18.88 13.62 16.65
C PHE A 424 -18.53 12.17 17.05
N SER A 425 -19.40 11.20 16.77
CA SER A 425 -19.06 9.77 16.86
C SER A 425 -18.36 9.23 15.61
N ALA A 426 -18.79 9.65 14.41
CA ALA A 426 -18.22 9.18 13.14
C ALA A 426 -16.74 9.55 12.99
N ARG A 427 -16.36 10.78 13.38
CA ARG A 427 -15.00 11.36 13.29
C ARG A 427 -13.85 10.57 13.96
N THR A 428 -14.17 9.67 14.90
CA THR A 428 -13.19 9.07 15.83
C THR A 428 -12.83 7.62 15.53
N HIS A 429 -13.36 7.06 14.43
CA HIS A 429 -13.12 5.67 14.01
C HIS A 429 -13.30 4.68 15.19
N ASP A 430 -12.23 3.98 15.58
CA ASP A 430 -12.17 2.95 16.61
C ASP A 430 -12.18 3.48 18.05
N GLY A 431 -11.85 4.75 18.25
CA GLY A 431 -11.88 5.41 19.55
C GLY A 431 -13.26 5.97 19.91
N PHE A 432 -13.47 6.20 21.21
CA PHE A 432 -14.60 7.03 21.69
C PHE A 432 -14.47 8.48 21.20
N PHE A 433 -15.56 9.24 21.21
CA PHE A 433 -15.61 10.62 20.70
C PHE A 433 -14.56 11.57 21.32
N TRP A 434 -14.13 11.32 22.55
CA TRP A 434 -13.10 12.11 23.26
C TRP A 434 -11.65 11.75 22.87
N SER A 435 -11.43 10.75 22.01
CA SER A 435 -10.09 10.28 21.62
C SER A 435 -9.34 11.23 20.65
N VAL A 436 -10.06 12.14 19.99
CA VAL A 436 -9.54 13.22 19.14
C VAL A 436 -10.43 14.45 19.29
N ALA A 437 -9.91 15.54 19.87
CA ALA A 437 -10.63 16.79 20.02
C ALA A 437 -10.98 17.42 18.64
N PRO A 438 -12.20 17.95 18.45
CA PRO A 438 -12.62 18.55 17.18
C PRO A 438 -11.80 19.80 16.82
N SER A 439 -11.77 20.14 15.53
CA SER A 439 -11.23 21.45 15.14
C SER A 439 -12.13 22.60 15.64
N PRO A 440 -11.57 23.77 15.97
CA PRO A 440 -12.38 24.93 16.38
C PRO A 440 -13.40 25.36 15.33
N ILE A 441 -13.10 25.13 14.05
CA ILE A 441 -13.99 25.42 12.91
C ILE A 441 -15.24 24.52 12.95
N LEU A 442 -15.06 23.21 13.15
CA LEU A 442 -16.17 22.27 13.31
C LEU A 442 -16.97 22.57 14.58
N LEU A 443 -16.31 22.86 15.71
CA LEU A 443 -16.99 23.16 16.97
C LEU A 443 -17.84 24.45 16.85
N GLY A 444 -17.31 25.50 16.22
CA GLY A 444 -18.04 26.74 15.95
C GLY A 444 -19.23 26.52 15.01
N ALA A 445 -19.02 25.81 13.90
CA ALA A 445 -20.08 25.50 12.93
C ALA A 445 -21.21 24.66 13.56
N ALA A 446 -20.86 23.59 14.29
CA ALA A 446 -21.83 22.76 15.00
C ALA A 446 -22.57 23.56 16.09
N THR A 447 -21.87 24.38 16.88
CA THR A 447 -22.49 25.22 17.92
C THR A 447 -23.50 26.19 17.30
N LEU A 448 -23.15 26.85 16.19
CA LEU A 448 -24.05 27.75 15.46
C LEU A 448 -25.29 27.02 14.94
N ALA A 449 -25.11 25.88 14.26
CA ALA A 449 -26.20 25.13 13.66
C ALA A 449 -27.15 24.49 14.71
N LEU A 450 -26.59 23.94 15.79
CA LEU A 450 -27.34 23.40 16.93
C LEU A 450 -28.11 24.49 17.67
N SER A 451 -27.50 25.66 17.88
CA SER A 451 -28.17 26.81 18.52
C SER A 451 -29.31 27.34 17.66
N LEU A 452 -29.09 27.50 16.35
CA LEU A 452 -30.11 27.97 15.41
C LEU A 452 -31.26 26.95 15.27
N SER A 453 -30.97 25.65 15.17
CA SER A 453 -32.01 24.63 15.12
C SER A 453 -32.82 24.55 16.42
N THR A 454 -32.16 24.67 17.57
CA THR A 454 -32.84 24.73 18.88
C THR A 454 -33.70 25.98 19.01
N ALA A 455 -33.20 27.16 18.60
CA ALA A 455 -33.96 28.40 18.61
C ALA A 455 -35.21 28.32 17.72
N LEU A 456 -35.06 27.78 16.49
CA LEU A 456 -36.17 27.53 15.58
C LEU A 456 -37.21 26.57 16.19
N ALA A 457 -36.78 25.45 16.77
CA ALA A 457 -37.70 24.49 17.40
C ALA A 457 -38.43 25.07 18.63
N CYS A 458 -37.79 25.97 19.38
CA CYS A 458 -38.39 26.64 20.53
C CYS A 458 -39.41 27.70 20.11
N ALA A 459 -39.05 28.56 19.15
CA ALA A 459 -39.80 29.75 18.74
C ALA A 459 -40.74 29.54 17.54
N TRP A 460 -40.92 28.30 17.06
CA TRP A 460 -41.73 28.02 15.88
C TRP A 460 -43.18 28.51 16.05
N PRO A 461 -43.72 29.35 15.15
CA PRO A 461 -45.06 29.89 15.31
C PRO A 461 -46.13 28.79 15.32
N ARG A 462 -47.17 28.96 16.14
CA ARG A 462 -48.37 28.11 16.12
C ARG A 462 -49.12 28.30 14.81
N GLY A 463 -49.46 27.19 14.16
CA GLY A 463 -50.26 27.18 12.92
C GLY A 463 -50.07 25.88 12.15
N HIS A 464 -50.31 25.92 10.84
CA HIS A 464 -50.19 24.76 9.97
C HIS A 464 -49.19 25.00 8.84
N LEU A 465 -48.37 23.99 8.56
CA LEU A 465 -47.46 23.94 7.41
C LEU A 465 -47.69 22.63 6.67
N ASP A 466 -47.80 22.67 5.34
CA ASP A 466 -48.10 21.49 4.49
C ASP A 466 -49.32 20.67 4.97
N ASN A 467 -50.32 21.37 5.52
CA ASN A 467 -51.50 20.79 6.19
C ASN A 467 -51.12 19.87 7.37
N GLN A 468 -50.14 20.27 8.18
CA GLN A 468 -49.78 19.67 9.46
C GLN A 468 -49.72 20.73 10.57
N PRO A 469 -50.31 20.47 11.75
CA PRO A 469 -50.09 21.31 12.93
C PRO A 469 -48.61 21.39 13.29
N VAL A 470 -48.16 22.59 13.63
CA VAL A 470 -46.81 22.87 14.16
C VAL A 470 -46.90 23.84 15.33
N GLU A 471 -46.15 23.58 16.39
CA GLU A 471 -46.07 24.46 17.57
C GLU A 471 -44.66 24.47 18.15
N GLY A 472 -44.13 25.67 18.42
CA GLY A 472 -42.86 25.87 19.09
C GLY A 472 -42.85 25.27 20.50
N LEU A 473 -41.77 24.56 20.81
CA LEU A 473 -41.66 23.77 22.04
C LEU A 473 -41.65 24.63 23.32
N ALA A 474 -41.31 25.92 23.21
CA ALA A 474 -41.27 26.84 24.36
C ALA A 474 -42.64 27.41 24.76
N TYR A 475 -43.72 27.13 24.03
CA TYR A 475 -45.06 27.66 24.36
C TYR A 475 -45.81 26.81 25.40
N GLY A 476 -46.54 27.48 26.30
CA GLY A 476 -47.39 26.84 27.32
C GLY A 476 -46.61 26.01 28.36
N SER A 477 -47.28 25.02 28.95
CA SER A 477 -46.79 24.22 30.10
C SER A 477 -45.56 23.33 29.84
N TYR A 478 -44.93 23.42 28.68
CA TYR A 478 -43.91 22.49 28.18
C TYR A 478 -42.54 23.13 27.96
N THR A 479 -42.27 24.29 28.57
CA THR A 479 -41.05 25.10 28.36
C THR A 479 -39.72 24.36 28.55
N LEU A 480 -39.68 23.29 29.36
CA LEU A 480 -38.49 22.48 29.62
C LEU A 480 -38.29 21.31 28.63
N LEU A 481 -39.25 21.05 27.73
CA LEU A 481 -39.20 19.95 26.76
C LEU A 481 -37.98 20.03 25.82
N PRO A 482 -37.52 21.21 25.32
CA PRO A 482 -36.27 21.31 24.56
C PRO A 482 -35.03 20.79 25.30
N LEU A 483 -34.90 21.11 26.60
CA LEU A 483 -33.79 20.65 27.43
C LEU A 483 -33.83 19.13 27.62
N TRP A 484 -35.03 18.57 27.80
CA TRP A 484 -35.22 17.12 27.90
C TRP A 484 -34.88 16.40 26.58
N ILE A 485 -35.20 16.97 25.41
CA ILE A 485 -34.76 16.42 24.10
C ILE A 485 -33.24 16.41 24.02
N TRP A 486 -32.58 17.50 24.41
CA TRP A 486 -31.12 17.58 24.43
C TRP A 486 -30.48 16.50 25.32
N LEU A 487 -31.02 16.28 26.53
CA LEU A 487 -30.57 15.20 27.43
C LEU A 487 -30.80 13.80 26.82
N TYR A 488 -31.95 13.58 26.18
CA TYR A 488 -32.27 12.33 25.47
C TYR A 488 -31.29 12.07 24.31
N CYS A 489 -31.00 13.10 23.50
CA CYS A 489 -30.04 13.02 22.39
C CYS A 489 -28.61 12.75 22.90
N ILE A 490 -28.16 13.42 23.96
CA ILE A 490 -26.85 13.18 24.58
C ILE A 490 -26.75 11.75 25.11
N PHE A 491 -27.77 11.25 25.81
CA PHE A 491 -27.80 9.87 26.30
C PHE A 491 -27.67 8.85 25.16
N TRP A 492 -28.49 8.98 24.11
CA TRP A 492 -28.42 8.07 22.96
C TRP A 492 -27.13 8.20 22.16
N TRP A 493 -26.50 9.38 22.13
CA TRP A 493 -25.18 9.58 21.54
C TRP A 493 -24.08 8.80 22.28
N PHE A 494 -24.07 8.80 23.63
CA PHE A 494 -23.16 7.94 24.39
C PHE A 494 -23.36 6.44 24.09
N VAL A 495 -24.62 5.99 23.98
CA VAL A 495 -24.95 4.59 23.62
C VAL A 495 -24.48 4.26 22.19
N GLN A 496 -24.69 5.19 21.25
CA GLN A 496 -24.27 5.05 19.86
C GLN A 496 -22.74 5.00 19.71
N ASP A 497 -22.02 5.83 20.46
CA ASP A 497 -20.55 5.84 20.45
C ASP A 497 -19.96 4.56 21.06
N ALA A 498 -20.56 4.07 22.16
CA ALA A 498 -20.18 2.79 22.76
C ALA A 498 -20.45 1.60 21.82
N LEU A 499 -21.58 1.58 21.12
CA LEU A 499 -21.90 0.53 20.14
C LEU A 499 -21.00 0.60 18.89
N LYS A 500 -20.59 1.80 18.46
CA LYS A 500 -19.57 2.00 17.40
C LYS A 500 -18.22 1.41 17.83
N VAL A 501 -17.72 1.75 19.01
CA VAL A 501 -16.45 1.22 19.54
C VAL A 501 -16.53 -0.31 19.72
N PHE A 502 -17.65 -0.83 20.23
CA PHE A 502 -17.87 -2.27 20.33
C PHE A 502 -17.88 -2.96 18.95
N ALA A 503 -18.52 -2.38 17.94
CA ALA A 503 -18.52 -2.93 16.58
C ALA A 503 -17.11 -2.97 15.97
N TYR A 504 -16.30 -1.92 16.15
CA TYR A 504 -14.88 -1.94 15.77
C TYR A 504 -14.08 -2.99 16.55
N TRP A 505 -14.32 -3.14 17.85
CA TRP A 505 -13.67 -4.16 18.68
C TRP A 505 -14.01 -5.58 18.21
N VAL A 506 -15.29 -5.88 17.94
CA VAL A 506 -15.73 -7.18 17.40
C VAL A 506 -15.09 -7.44 16.03
N MET A 507 -15.15 -6.47 15.10
CA MET A 507 -14.56 -6.65 13.77
C MET A 507 -13.05 -6.91 13.85
N ARG A 508 -12.31 -6.19 14.70
CA ARG A 508 -10.88 -6.47 14.91
C ARG A 508 -10.64 -7.81 15.61
N ARG A 509 -11.40 -8.14 16.65
CA ARG A 509 -11.21 -9.37 17.45
C ARG A 509 -11.42 -10.66 16.64
N TYR A 510 -12.23 -10.61 15.58
CA TYR A 510 -12.49 -11.73 14.67
C TYR A 510 -11.98 -11.49 13.23
N ASN A 511 -11.18 -10.44 12.99
CA ASN A 511 -10.68 -10.00 11.68
C ASN A 511 -11.74 -9.93 10.57
N ILE A 512 -12.96 -9.51 10.91
CA ILE A 512 -14.10 -9.43 10.00
C ILE A 512 -13.77 -8.45 8.87
N PHE A 513 -14.13 -8.83 7.63
CA PHE A 513 -13.77 -8.12 6.40
C PHE A 513 -12.26 -7.86 6.22
N ASN A 514 -11.40 -8.66 6.87
CA ASN A 514 -9.94 -8.48 6.86
C ASN A 514 -9.48 -7.13 7.42
N ILE A 515 -10.21 -6.56 8.41
CA ILE A 515 -9.93 -5.22 8.95
C ILE A 515 -8.54 -5.09 9.62
N ASN A 516 -7.97 -6.17 10.17
CA ASN A 516 -6.60 -6.18 10.68
C ASN A 516 -5.59 -6.36 9.55
N THR A 517 -6.00 -7.04 8.47
CA THR A 517 -5.18 -7.31 7.30
C THR A 517 -5.17 -6.12 6.35
N HIS A 518 -4.67 -4.98 6.82
CA HIS A 518 -3.97 -4.06 5.94
C HIS A 518 -2.98 -4.89 5.12
N GLN A 519 -2.96 -4.74 3.79
CA GLN A 519 -2.12 -5.56 2.92
C GLN A 519 -0.65 -5.12 3.04
N LEU A 520 -0.02 -5.59 4.10
CA LEU A 520 1.21 -5.08 4.68
C LEU A 520 2.36 -5.97 4.22
N VAL A 521 2.98 -5.60 3.10
CA VAL A 521 4.30 -6.12 2.74
C VAL A 521 5.28 -4.96 2.81
N ASN A 522 5.77 -4.68 4.03
CA ASN A 522 7.07 -4.05 4.17
C ASN A 522 8.08 -5.06 3.60
N LEU A 523 8.55 -4.80 2.37
CA LEU A 523 9.36 -5.77 1.61
C LEU A 523 10.64 -6.18 2.34
N ARG A 524 11.15 -5.33 3.24
CA ARG A 524 12.34 -5.60 4.09
C ARG A 524 12.04 -6.38 5.38
N GLU A 525 10.80 -6.39 5.87
CA GLU A 525 10.38 -7.27 6.98
C GLU A 525 9.89 -8.62 6.44
N ALA A 526 9.18 -8.65 5.30
CA ALA A 526 8.73 -9.88 4.66
C ALA A 526 9.87 -10.74 4.06
N SER A 527 11.08 -10.21 3.97
CA SER A 527 12.31 -10.92 3.57
C SER A 527 13.26 -11.20 4.74
N ARG A 528 12.87 -10.87 5.98
CA ARG A 528 13.60 -11.22 7.21
C ARG A 528 12.88 -12.37 7.94
N PRO A 529 13.37 -13.62 7.86
CA PRO A 529 13.03 -14.59 8.89
C PRO A 529 13.52 -14.09 10.26
N GLU A 530 12.82 -14.49 11.33
CA GLU A 530 13.27 -14.38 12.73
C GLU A 530 13.42 -12.95 13.33
N ASP A 531 12.30 -12.24 13.54
CA ASP A 531 12.15 -11.32 14.71
C ASP A 531 10.89 -11.71 15.53
N PRO A 532 11.06 -12.41 16.67
CA PRO A 532 9.93 -12.87 17.47
C PRO A 532 9.20 -11.75 18.24
N ASN A 533 9.73 -10.52 18.28
CA ASN A 533 9.14 -9.43 19.08
C ASN A 533 8.06 -8.61 18.34
N ARG A 534 7.72 -8.94 17.08
CA ARG A 534 6.76 -8.19 16.25
C ARG A 534 5.60 -9.06 15.76
N PRO A 535 4.54 -9.31 16.57
CA PRO A 535 3.44 -10.20 16.21
C PRO A 535 2.63 -9.73 14.98
N LEU A 536 2.66 -8.44 14.65
CA LEU A 536 2.03 -7.90 13.43
C LEU A 536 2.76 -8.31 12.14
N ALA A 537 4.09 -8.49 12.19
CA ALA A 537 4.87 -8.93 11.03
C ALA A 537 4.66 -10.43 10.75
N ALA A 538 4.65 -11.26 11.80
CA ALA A 538 4.32 -12.69 11.67
C ALA A 538 2.93 -12.91 11.02
N GLY A 539 1.95 -12.08 11.37
CA GLY A 539 0.59 -12.13 10.79
C GLY A 539 0.53 -11.78 9.30
N SER A 540 1.33 -10.83 8.81
CA SER A 540 1.34 -10.45 7.39
C SER A 540 2.22 -11.37 6.53
N VAL A 541 3.34 -11.85 7.07
CA VAL A 541 4.19 -12.86 6.43
C VAL A 541 3.41 -14.16 6.25
N GLY A 542 2.80 -14.72 7.30
CA GLY A 542 2.03 -15.96 7.21
C GLY A 542 0.84 -15.91 6.22
N LEU A 543 0.26 -14.73 5.98
CA LEU A 543 -0.81 -14.53 4.97
C LEU A 543 -0.29 -14.36 3.53
N THR A 544 0.96 -13.92 3.38
CA THR A 544 1.65 -13.83 2.08
C THR A 544 2.21 -15.19 1.70
N GLU A 545 2.83 -15.87 2.66
CA GLU A 545 3.27 -17.26 2.56
C GLU A 545 2.11 -18.20 2.28
N THR A 546 1.03 -18.24 3.07
CA THR A 546 -0.09 -19.17 2.79
C THR A 546 -0.70 -19.01 1.41
N LYS A 547 -0.69 -17.81 0.82
CA LYS A 547 -1.11 -17.60 -0.58
C LYS A 547 -0.11 -18.13 -1.59
N LEU A 548 1.18 -17.82 -1.43
CA LEU A 548 2.27 -18.38 -2.25
C LEU A 548 2.33 -19.91 -2.12
N LEU A 549 2.09 -20.44 -0.93
CA LEU A 549 2.07 -21.85 -0.59
C LEU A 549 0.89 -22.57 -1.23
N HIS A 550 -0.33 -22.02 -1.11
CA HIS A 550 -1.50 -22.57 -1.80
C HIS A 550 -1.31 -22.52 -3.31
N HIS A 551 -0.68 -21.48 -3.85
CA HIS A 551 -0.37 -21.38 -5.29
C HIS A 551 0.72 -22.38 -5.72
N ARG A 552 1.77 -22.61 -4.92
CA ARG A 552 2.78 -23.66 -5.16
C ARG A 552 2.16 -25.05 -5.12
N ILE A 553 1.35 -25.35 -4.11
CA ILE A 553 0.62 -26.62 -3.98
C ILE A 553 -0.31 -26.82 -5.19
N THR A 554 -1.10 -25.81 -5.58
CA THR A 554 -1.98 -25.89 -6.76
C THR A 554 -1.18 -26.13 -8.05
N ASN A 555 -0.09 -25.40 -8.28
CA ASN A 555 0.77 -25.61 -9.45
C ASN A 555 1.39 -27.01 -9.46
N ALA A 556 1.86 -27.50 -8.31
CA ALA A 556 2.40 -28.85 -8.16
C ALA A 556 1.34 -29.91 -8.49
N THR A 557 0.09 -29.74 -8.00
CA THR A 557 -1.01 -30.66 -8.35
C THR A 557 -1.41 -30.57 -9.82
N GLU A 558 -1.43 -29.39 -10.46
CA GLU A 558 -1.69 -29.30 -11.90
C GLU A 558 -0.60 -29.98 -12.75
N VAL A 559 0.68 -29.83 -12.37
CA VAL A 559 1.80 -30.49 -13.06
C VAL A 559 1.71 -32.00 -12.90
N LEU A 560 1.45 -32.50 -11.68
CA LEU A 560 1.23 -33.92 -11.41
C LEU A 560 0.04 -34.49 -12.20
N GLU A 561 -1.08 -33.76 -12.27
CA GLU A 561 -2.27 -34.20 -13.02
C GLU A 561 -2.01 -34.26 -14.54
N ARG A 562 -1.32 -33.26 -15.11
CA ARG A 562 -0.91 -33.28 -16.53
C ARG A 562 0.03 -34.43 -16.86
N VAL A 563 1.00 -34.74 -15.98
CA VAL A 563 1.93 -35.88 -16.17
C VAL A 563 1.20 -37.22 -15.99
N SER A 564 0.22 -37.30 -15.08
CA SER A 564 -0.56 -38.54 -14.86
C SER A 564 -1.47 -38.96 -16.03
N ALA A 565 -1.65 -38.11 -17.04
CA ALA A 565 -2.43 -38.39 -18.24
C ALA A 565 -1.66 -39.14 -19.35
N VAL A 566 -0.36 -39.41 -19.16
CA VAL A 566 0.47 -40.15 -20.14
C VAL A 566 0.23 -41.67 -20.02
N ALA A 567 0.29 -42.38 -21.14
CA ALA A 567 -0.32 -43.70 -21.30
C ALA A 567 0.28 -44.83 -20.41
N PRO A 568 -0.50 -45.85 -20.00
CA PRO A 568 -0.13 -46.71 -18.86
C PRO A 568 0.98 -47.75 -19.10
N GLY A 569 1.43 -47.95 -20.35
CA GLY A 569 2.11 -49.17 -20.79
C GLY A 569 3.49 -49.46 -20.17
N GLN A 570 4.27 -48.43 -19.84
CA GLN A 570 5.63 -48.57 -19.27
C GLN A 570 5.80 -47.84 -17.92
N ILE A 571 4.78 -47.08 -17.49
CA ILE A 571 4.90 -46.08 -16.41
C ILE A 571 4.47 -46.65 -15.04
N ALA A 572 4.01 -47.91 -14.95
CA ALA A 572 3.33 -48.48 -13.79
C ALA A 572 3.97 -48.25 -12.40
N ARG A 573 5.31 -48.26 -12.26
CA ARG A 573 6.00 -47.91 -11.00
C ARG A 573 6.00 -46.40 -10.73
N VAL A 574 6.25 -45.60 -11.77
CA VAL A 574 6.26 -44.13 -11.70
C VAL A 574 4.84 -43.58 -11.47
N SER A 575 3.80 -44.20 -12.03
CA SER A 575 2.40 -43.80 -11.75
C SER A 575 1.97 -44.14 -10.33
N GLN A 576 2.48 -45.23 -9.74
CA GLN A 576 2.31 -45.53 -8.32
C GLN A 576 3.02 -44.49 -7.43
N GLY A 577 4.24 -44.09 -7.79
CA GLY A 577 4.96 -42.97 -7.16
C GLY A 577 4.24 -41.61 -7.29
N LEU A 578 3.68 -41.29 -8.46
CA LEU A 578 2.87 -40.08 -8.65
C LEU A 578 1.55 -40.15 -7.85
N ALA A 579 0.93 -41.31 -7.70
CA ALA A 579 -0.28 -41.49 -6.89
C ALA A 579 0.02 -41.25 -5.40
N LEU A 580 1.15 -41.79 -4.90
CA LEU A 580 1.68 -41.50 -3.57
C LEU A 580 1.94 -40.00 -3.39
N ALA A 581 2.72 -39.38 -4.28
CA ALA A 581 3.00 -37.94 -4.22
C ALA A 581 1.72 -37.06 -4.27
N ARG A 582 0.71 -37.45 -5.06
CA ARG A 582 -0.60 -36.77 -5.12
C ARG A 582 -1.38 -36.93 -3.81
N SER A 583 -1.32 -38.10 -3.16
CA SER A 583 -1.93 -38.31 -1.85
C SER A 583 -1.22 -37.51 -0.75
N SER A 584 0.11 -37.49 -0.74
CA SER A 584 0.92 -36.73 0.23
C SER A 584 0.73 -35.22 0.06
N ALA A 585 0.72 -34.70 -1.17
CA ALA A 585 0.40 -33.30 -1.45
C ALA A 585 -1.02 -32.92 -0.97
N ARG A 586 -2.00 -33.84 -1.09
CA ARG A 586 -3.35 -33.65 -0.55
C ARG A 586 -3.37 -33.66 0.98
N VAL A 587 -2.70 -34.60 1.64
CA VAL A 587 -2.60 -34.68 3.11
C VAL A 587 -1.89 -33.44 3.68
N VAL A 588 -0.83 -32.95 3.04
CA VAL A 588 -0.18 -31.68 3.40
C VAL A 588 -1.15 -30.51 3.24
N ARG A 589 -1.89 -30.42 2.12
CA ARG A 589 -2.90 -29.37 1.89
C ARG A 589 -4.01 -29.39 2.94
N GLU A 590 -4.53 -30.56 3.30
CA GLU A 590 -5.58 -30.71 4.32
C GLU A 590 -5.03 -30.45 5.75
N THR A 591 -3.79 -30.84 6.05
CA THR A 591 -3.13 -30.59 7.35
C THR A 591 -2.81 -29.10 7.54
N VAL A 592 -2.26 -28.44 6.53
CA VAL A 592 -2.03 -26.98 6.53
C VAL A 592 -3.36 -26.23 6.57
N SER A 593 -4.40 -26.73 5.88
CA SER A 593 -5.75 -26.19 6.00
C SER A 593 -6.25 -26.26 7.45
N ARG A 594 -6.07 -27.39 8.16
CA ARG A 594 -6.47 -27.58 9.56
C ARG A 594 -5.64 -26.75 10.56
N ARG A 595 -4.34 -26.55 10.31
CA ARG A 595 -3.47 -25.69 11.15
C ARG A 595 -3.61 -24.19 10.84
N SER A 596 -4.25 -23.82 9.73
CA SER A 596 -4.59 -22.41 9.43
C SER A 596 -5.59 -21.87 10.46
N PRO A 597 -5.41 -20.65 11.00
CA PRO A 597 -6.28 -20.09 12.04
C PRO A 597 -7.74 -19.87 11.60
N THR A 598 -8.07 -20.02 10.31
CA THR A 598 -9.45 -20.03 9.80
C THR A 598 -10.20 -21.35 9.98
N ALA A 599 -9.54 -22.47 10.28
CA ALA A 599 -10.22 -23.77 10.32
C ALA A 599 -11.09 -24.01 11.57
N ALA A 600 -10.87 -23.25 12.65
CA ALA A 600 -11.61 -23.37 13.91
C ALA A 600 -13.09 -22.94 13.84
N ALA A 601 -13.64 -22.73 12.64
CA ALA A 601 -15.00 -22.25 12.38
C ALA A 601 -15.79 -23.11 11.38
N MET A 602 -15.26 -24.26 10.94
CA MET A 602 -16.03 -25.24 10.14
C MET A 602 -16.67 -26.32 11.03
N PRO A 603 -17.84 -26.87 10.65
CA PRO A 603 -18.42 -28.03 11.35
C PRO A 603 -17.48 -29.25 11.23
N GLN A 604 -17.38 -30.04 12.29
CA GLN A 604 -16.69 -31.33 12.25
C GLN A 604 -17.37 -32.28 11.24
N PRO A 605 -16.60 -33.08 10.47
CA PRO A 605 -17.15 -34.21 9.73
C PRO A 605 -17.66 -35.30 10.69
N PRO A 606 -18.51 -36.26 10.23
CA PRO A 606 -19.00 -37.34 11.07
C PRO A 606 -17.87 -38.23 11.62
N THR A 607 -18.12 -38.78 12.81
CA THR A 607 -17.16 -39.51 13.68
C THR A 607 -16.49 -40.72 13.03
N ASP A 608 -17.06 -41.29 11.98
CA ASP A 608 -16.52 -42.46 11.28
C ASP A 608 -15.13 -42.20 10.65
N MET A 609 -14.73 -40.92 10.50
CA MET A 609 -13.39 -40.54 10.06
C MET A 609 -12.33 -40.46 11.18
N GLU A 610 -12.70 -40.41 12.46
CA GLU A 610 -11.71 -40.31 13.55
C GLU A 610 -10.95 -41.62 13.73
N ALA A 611 -11.65 -42.77 13.62
CA ALA A 611 -11.03 -44.09 13.71
C ALA A 611 -10.00 -44.40 12.61
N ALA A 612 -10.02 -43.67 11.49
CA ALA A 612 -9.02 -43.80 10.43
C ALA A 612 -7.78 -42.91 10.63
N ALA A 613 -7.84 -41.92 11.55
CA ALA A 613 -6.80 -40.94 11.76
C ALA A 613 -5.69 -41.42 12.70
N GLU A 614 -6.00 -42.27 13.68
CA GLU A 614 -5.01 -42.83 14.63
C GLU A 614 -4.08 -43.89 13.99
N THR A 615 -4.46 -44.45 12.84
CA THR A 615 -3.71 -45.50 12.12
C THR A 615 -2.80 -44.97 11.00
N ALA A 616 -2.70 -43.65 10.80
CA ALA A 616 -1.89 -43.07 9.74
C ALA A 616 -0.47 -42.70 10.20
N LEU A 617 0.54 -43.00 9.36
CA LEU A 617 1.91 -42.49 9.53
C LEU A 617 1.92 -40.95 9.61
N PRO A 618 2.84 -40.34 10.38
CA PRO A 618 2.89 -38.89 10.51
C PRO A 618 3.19 -38.22 9.14
N PRO A 619 2.63 -37.03 8.87
CA PRO A 619 2.60 -36.47 7.52
C PRO A 619 3.98 -36.08 6.94
N GLY A 620 5.05 -36.07 7.74
CA GLY A 620 6.43 -35.93 7.24
C GLY A 620 6.98 -37.22 6.61
N GLU A 621 6.74 -38.38 7.21
CA GLU A 621 7.24 -39.67 6.69
C GLU A 621 6.59 -40.00 5.33
N TYR A 622 5.28 -39.75 5.17
CA TYR A 622 4.57 -39.88 3.88
C TYR A 622 5.20 -39.07 2.74
N VAL A 623 5.66 -37.85 3.00
CA VAL A 623 6.30 -37.02 1.97
C VAL A 623 7.65 -37.60 1.58
N HIS A 624 8.48 -37.99 2.56
CA HIS A 624 9.80 -38.57 2.30
C HIS A 624 9.72 -39.88 1.52
N GLU A 625 8.86 -40.82 1.94
CA GLU A 625 8.62 -42.08 1.23
C GLU A 625 8.10 -41.83 -0.20
N SER A 626 7.24 -40.83 -0.41
CA SER A 626 6.75 -40.47 -1.75
C SER A 626 7.86 -39.94 -2.66
N VAL A 627 8.83 -39.20 -2.12
CA VAL A 627 10.00 -38.69 -2.89
C VAL A 627 10.95 -39.83 -3.23
N GLU A 628 11.26 -40.72 -2.27
CA GLU A 628 12.19 -41.82 -2.49
C GLU A 628 11.59 -42.89 -3.41
N ALA A 629 10.34 -43.31 -3.22
CA ALA A 629 9.68 -44.26 -4.12
C ALA A 629 9.59 -43.73 -5.57
N LEU A 630 9.37 -42.43 -5.77
CA LEU A 630 9.42 -41.81 -7.10
C LEU A 630 10.85 -41.80 -7.66
N ARG A 631 11.86 -41.55 -6.82
CA ARG A 631 13.27 -41.52 -7.22
C ARG A 631 13.79 -42.91 -7.59
N GLU A 632 13.54 -43.93 -6.78
CA GLU A 632 13.89 -45.33 -7.09
C GLU A 632 13.19 -45.82 -8.36
N ALA A 633 11.91 -45.48 -8.54
CA ALA A 633 11.17 -45.82 -9.77
C ALA A 633 11.76 -45.20 -11.04
N VAL A 634 12.53 -44.11 -10.93
CA VAL A 634 13.22 -43.42 -12.03
C VAL A 634 14.66 -43.91 -12.21
N GLU A 635 15.39 -44.17 -11.12
CA GLU A 635 16.72 -44.78 -11.18
C GLU A 635 16.67 -46.23 -11.68
N ALA A 636 15.51 -46.90 -11.58
CA ALA A 636 15.25 -48.24 -12.14
C ALA A 636 14.84 -48.27 -13.63
N LEU A 637 14.81 -47.15 -14.35
CA LEU A 637 14.50 -47.09 -15.79
C LEU A 637 15.75 -47.33 -16.65
N SER A 638 15.56 -47.95 -17.82
CA SER A 638 16.61 -48.04 -18.85
C SER A 638 17.02 -46.64 -19.35
N PRO A 639 18.31 -46.38 -19.64
CA PRO A 639 18.82 -45.03 -19.92
C PRO A 639 18.16 -44.34 -21.13
N GLU A 640 17.72 -45.10 -22.13
CA GLU A 640 17.00 -44.58 -23.30
C GLU A 640 15.63 -44.00 -22.92
N VAL A 641 14.79 -44.80 -22.26
CA VAL A 641 13.48 -44.39 -21.71
C VAL A 641 13.64 -43.27 -20.66
N ARG A 642 14.71 -43.29 -19.88
CA ARG A 642 15.02 -42.22 -18.93
C ARG A 642 15.21 -40.89 -19.66
N ALA A 643 16.03 -40.85 -20.70
CA ALA A 643 16.30 -39.62 -21.47
C ALA A 643 15.05 -39.04 -22.15
N GLU A 644 14.09 -39.88 -22.54
CA GLU A 644 12.80 -39.46 -23.09
C GLU A 644 11.88 -38.82 -22.03
N ILE A 645 11.92 -39.32 -20.78
CA ILE A 645 11.01 -38.91 -19.70
C ILE A 645 11.59 -37.80 -18.81
N GLU A 646 12.92 -37.68 -18.69
CA GLU A 646 13.61 -36.72 -17.80
C GLU A 646 13.14 -35.25 -17.94
N PRO A 647 12.84 -34.71 -19.15
CA PRO A 647 12.27 -33.37 -19.32
C PRO A 647 10.90 -33.17 -18.65
N HIS A 648 10.09 -34.22 -18.55
CA HIS A 648 8.78 -34.20 -17.89
C HIS A 648 8.87 -34.45 -16.38
N LEU A 649 9.97 -35.03 -15.91
CA LEU A 649 10.13 -35.50 -14.53
C LEU A 649 10.94 -34.53 -13.66
N ALA A 650 11.86 -33.75 -14.23
CA ALA A 650 12.55 -32.68 -13.50
C ALA A 650 11.59 -31.64 -12.85
N PRO A 651 10.47 -31.21 -13.49
CA PRO A 651 9.47 -30.36 -12.82
C PRO A 651 8.79 -31.05 -11.62
N VAL A 652 8.59 -32.36 -11.68
CA VAL A 652 7.97 -33.15 -10.59
C VAL A 652 8.94 -33.27 -9.41
N GLN A 653 10.23 -33.55 -9.67
CA GLN A 653 11.27 -33.55 -8.64
C GLN A 653 11.43 -32.18 -7.96
N ALA A 654 11.40 -31.09 -8.75
CA ALA A 654 11.45 -29.73 -8.22
C ALA A 654 10.21 -29.39 -7.36
N ALA A 655 9.01 -29.83 -7.76
CA ALA A 655 7.79 -29.66 -6.98
C ALA A 655 7.79 -30.50 -5.68
N ALA A 656 8.33 -31.71 -5.73
CA ALA A 656 8.44 -32.61 -4.58
C ALA A 656 9.46 -32.10 -3.54
N GLY A 657 10.63 -31.61 -3.97
CA GLY A 657 11.59 -30.94 -3.08
C GLY A 657 11.00 -29.70 -2.40
N GLN A 658 10.20 -28.91 -3.11
CA GLN A 658 9.46 -27.79 -2.52
C GLN A 658 8.40 -28.22 -1.49
N LEU A 659 7.84 -29.42 -1.59
CA LEU A 659 6.91 -29.96 -0.59
C LEU A 659 7.64 -30.43 0.68
N ASP A 660 8.83 -31.02 0.55
CA ASP A 660 9.66 -31.40 1.70
C ASP A 660 10.27 -30.18 2.43
N ASP A 661 10.76 -29.17 1.70
CA ASP A 661 11.18 -27.89 2.31
C ASP A 661 10.04 -27.24 3.11
N VAL A 662 8.80 -27.37 2.65
CA VAL A 662 7.59 -26.90 3.34
C VAL A 662 7.23 -27.76 4.55
N ALA A 663 7.37 -29.09 4.46
CA ALA A 663 7.14 -29.99 5.59
C ALA A 663 8.14 -29.72 6.73
N ARG A 664 9.41 -29.49 6.37
CA ARG A 664 10.49 -29.09 7.30
C ARG A 664 10.23 -27.71 7.92
N ALA A 665 9.75 -26.73 7.15
CA ALA A 665 9.43 -25.38 7.66
C ALA A 665 8.24 -25.30 8.64
N PHE A 666 7.36 -26.32 8.68
CA PHE A 666 6.17 -26.36 9.55
C PHE A 666 6.28 -27.35 10.74
N GLU A 667 7.49 -27.83 11.03
CA GLU A 667 7.79 -28.80 12.10
C GLU A 667 6.80 -29.98 12.13
N LEU A 668 6.56 -30.59 10.96
CA LEU A 668 5.74 -31.79 10.88
C LEU A 668 6.52 -33.01 11.44
N PRO A 669 5.91 -33.84 12.30
CA PRO A 669 6.58 -35.02 12.85
C PRO A 669 7.08 -35.96 11.74
N GLY A 670 8.28 -36.52 11.94
CA GLY A 670 8.95 -37.44 11.01
C GLY A 670 10.16 -36.83 10.26
N ALA A 671 10.14 -35.53 9.97
CA ALA A 671 11.06 -34.88 9.02
C ALA A 671 12.54 -34.69 9.46
N SER A 672 13.03 -35.45 10.45
CA SER A 672 14.33 -35.18 11.13
C SER A 672 15.31 -36.36 11.25
N ARG A 673 14.92 -37.58 10.87
CA ARG A 673 15.64 -38.82 11.25
C ARG A 673 17.06 -38.98 10.70
N ASP A 674 17.35 -38.54 9.47
CA ASP A 674 18.59 -38.93 8.78
C ASP A 674 19.81 -38.02 9.00
N SER A 675 19.61 -36.86 9.64
CA SER A 675 20.68 -35.87 9.84
C SER A 675 21.88 -36.42 10.64
N ALA A 676 21.63 -37.27 11.64
CA ALA A 676 22.68 -37.86 12.48
C ALA A 676 23.56 -38.87 11.72
N ALA A 677 22.96 -39.76 10.93
CA ALA A 677 23.67 -40.76 10.14
C ALA A 677 24.47 -40.11 8.99
N ALA A 678 23.86 -39.18 8.27
CA ALA A 678 24.50 -38.50 7.15
C ALA A 678 25.69 -37.61 7.58
N GLN A 679 25.62 -36.96 8.76
CA GLN A 679 26.75 -36.20 9.30
C GLN A 679 27.87 -37.08 9.85
N ALA A 680 27.56 -38.24 10.43
CA ALA A 680 28.57 -39.21 10.84
C ALA A 680 29.36 -39.75 9.64
N ALA A 681 28.66 -40.17 8.57
CA ALA A 681 29.29 -40.64 7.34
C ALA A 681 30.20 -39.58 6.70
N ARG A 682 29.75 -38.31 6.61
CA ARG A 682 30.55 -37.23 6.03
C ARG A 682 31.79 -36.83 6.83
N ARG A 683 31.91 -37.22 8.10
CA ARG A 683 33.15 -37.04 8.90
C ARG A 683 34.10 -38.24 8.84
N GLY A 684 33.69 -39.35 8.22
CA GLY A 684 34.52 -40.55 8.06
C GLY A 684 35.38 -40.58 6.79
N SER A 685 35.17 -39.67 5.82
CA SER A 685 35.81 -39.77 4.50
C SER A 685 36.09 -38.44 3.79
N ARG A 686 36.68 -37.45 4.49
CA ARG A 686 37.55 -36.40 3.91
C ARG A 686 38.25 -35.58 4.97
#